data_AF-A0A3C0N8X4-F1
#
_entry.id   AF-A0A3C0N8X4-F1
#
_cell.length_a   1.000
_cell.length_b   1.000
_cell.length_c   1.000
_cell.angle_alpha   90.00
_cell.angle_beta   90.00
_cell.angle_gamma   90.00
#
_symmetry.space_group_name_H-M   'P 1'
#
loop_
_entity.id
_entity.type
_entity.pdbx_description
1 polymer ?
#
loop_
_entity_poly.entity_id
_entity_poly.type
_entity_poly.pdbx_seq_one_letter_code
_entity_poly.pdbx_strand_id
1 'polypeptide(L)'
;MSRLTRRQLLIFFGAGAGAAVLGPTLGDKNFGGALNAAPAAEPLKFTPVRLPHPLPIYQNQKSYLPTGIGQGTILSQATDTRLGQYNVIDDVVVPPEYERYLIVSWGDRVFPNQQDYVGYNCDYTGFVPVNGQNPNDGYLWINHEYISYPFSPLAPEAPSDVANFDPSYPLVIGKPLPNTKNRELLGEFLYNMGGSIIRISRPGFKGNFAVVASDPKNRRIHGLSGLAINSQRSDAYKDVTSWGSRQGDNNYLIGTGPAATEVFEQVNADGLGNKIIGTAYNCSGGTTPWGTILTAEENFQGSSSFFVGVTEFLKPNGSQTGYTSGTTGAEFGLVGEKYGWMVEVDLADPNFRPRKHTWLGRFRHENVAMRAAPGKKLVAYMGDDRRGGHTWKFVSSGTVSSPNNKNNSRLFENGTLYVARYNSDGTGKWIPLLLNTPTNPNCPSELSSVELAKRGTISNKGNTRFPTRSGIGGQTTDGGSFTVTTDNQDTALPGYRNKKLADFYSSQGAVLCDAFLAANLVGGTPTARPEDVEVHPRTKEVFISYTDAAPGSDGYPDSRIFVVSKYSSAVNDTQHLGGLYKIVEDSADGTGLTFRWQRFAQGGEAGAKDGTGFSQADNLAFDRNGNVWIVTDMSTGTHNGFDVGAAGTPITVNHAQTGNVSNLNAVFGNNWLFFIPTSGSNAGEPIPFAYGPPRCEITGPTFVGDTLIVAVQHPGEDCPFNPQVTLSRDIEILDLNGSLFNQKRTVSRGSNWPSNIQGNLQGPPRPSVIGIRRKQSNGQFV
;
A
#
# COMPACT_ATOMS: atom_id res chain seq x y z
N MET A 1 34.89 -45.05 -17.04
CA MET A 1 35.87 -44.27 -17.83
C MET A 1 35.13 -43.32 -18.76
N SER A 2 34.98 -42.06 -18.37
CA SER A 2 34.55 -40.99 -19.27
C SER A 2 35.72 -40.03 -19.44
N ARG A 3 36.13 -39.83 -20.69
CA ARG A 3 37.33 -39.08 -21.07
C ARG A 3 36.95 -37.60 -21.17
N LEU A 4 37.22 -36.83 -20.12
CA LEU A 4 37.27 -35.37 -20.24
C LEU A 4 38.48 -34.99 -21.09
N THR A 5 38.24 -34.23 -22.15
CA THR A 5 39.30 -33.79 -23.06
C THR A 5 40.06 -32.61 -22.47
N ARG A 6 41.32 -32.43 -22.89
CA ARG A 6 42.22 -31.34 -22.45
C ARG A 6 41.61 -29.93 -22.63
N ARG A 7 40.65 -29.78 -23.56
CA ARG A 7 39.90 -28.54 -23.81
C ARG A 7 38.79 -28.28 -22.78
N GLN A 8 38.22 -29.32 -22.17
CA GLN A 8 37.23 -29.22 -21.09
C GLN A 8 37.88 -28.95 -19.72
N LEU A 9 39.12 -29.42 -19.51
CA LEU A 9 39.88 -29.10 -18.30
C LEU A 9 40.35 -27.63 -18.28
N LEU A 10 40.65 -27.04 -19.44
CA LEU A 10 41.07 -25.63 -19.56
C LEU A 10 39.93 -24.62 -19.33
N ILE A 11 38.67 -25.01 -19.58
CA ILE A 11 37.50 -24.18 -19.25
C ILE A 11 37.24 -24.18 -17.73
N PHE A 12 37.58 -25.28 -17.04
CA PHE A 12 37.40 -25.39 -15.59
C PHE A 12 38.44 -24.60 -14.77
N PHE A 13 39.66 -24.42 -15.29
CA PHE A 13 40.72 -23.64 -14.63
C PHE A 13 40.84 -22.19 -15.10
N GLY A 14 40.14 -21.79 -16.17
CA GLY A 14 40.06 -20.38 -16.59
C GLY A 14 39.18 -19.50 -15.70
N ALA A 15 38.46 -20.09 -14.74
CA ALA A 15 37.51 -19.41 -13.86
C ALA A 15 38.02 -19.15 -12.43
N GLY A 16 39.34 -19.23 -12.18
CA GLY A 16 39.89 -19.05 -10.83
C GLY A 16 41.29 -18.47 -10.82
N ALA A 17 41.40 -17.14 -10.91
CA ALA A 17 42.41 -16.30 -10.24
C ALA A 17 42.31 -14.86 -10.75
N GLY A 18 41.76 -13.96 -9.93
CA GLY A 18 41.72 -12.54 -10.26
C GLY A 18 40.84 -11.72 -9.32
N ALA A 19 40.88 -12.01 -8.01
CA ALA A 19 40.29 -11.14 -6.99
C ALA A 19 41.42 -10.46 -6.22
N ALA A 20 41.63 -9.17 -6.48
CA ALA A 20 42.20 -8.23 -5.51
C ALA A 20 42.02 -6.78 -5.99
N VAL A 21 41.16 -6.06 -5.25
CA VAL A 21 41.15 -4.61 -5.03
C VAL A 21 40.69 -3.71 -6.20
N LEU A 22 39.43 -3.25 -6.14
CA LEU A 22 39.00 -1.84 -6.15
C LEU A 22 37.45 -1.78 -6.11
N GLY A 23 36.89 -1.14 -5.07
CA GLY A 23 35.46 -0.81 -4.94
C GLY A 23 35.05 0.42 -5.78
N PRO A 24 33.80 0.90 -5.66
CA PRO A 24 32.75 0.71 -6.66
C PRO A 24 32.57 1.94 -7.58
N THR A 25 32.72 1.75 -8.89
CA THR A 25 32.35 2.77 -9.91
C THR A 25 31.79 2.19 -11.22
N LEU A 26 31.31 0.94 -11.26
CA LEU A 26 30.69 0.37 -12.46
C LEU A 26 29.55 -0.58 -12.08
N GLY A 27 28.41 -0.01 -11.73
CA GLY A 27 27.14 -0.71 -11.76
C GLY A 27 26.25 0.01 -12.75
N ASP A 28 26.51 -0.15 -14.05
CA ASP A 28 25.52 0.10 -15.10
C ASP A 28 25.98 -0.49 -16.44
N LYS A 29 25.07 -1.26 -17.04
CA LYS A 29 25.02 -1.71 -18.44
C LYS A 29 26.33 -2.28 -19.01
N ASN A 30 26.52 -3.59 -18.89
CA ASN A 30 27.28 -4.36 -19.89
C ASN A 30 26.87 -5.84 -19.93
N PHE A 31 25.81 -6.14 -20.67
CA PHE A 31 25.69 -7.42 -21.39
C PHE A 31 25.73 -7.13 -22.89
N GLY A 32 26.92 -6.79 -23.38
CA GLY A 32 27.23 -6.71 -24.81
C GLY A 32 27.57 -8.09 -25.36
N GLY A 33 26.54 -8.85 -25.75
CA GLY A 33 26.66 -9.99 -26.66
C GLY A 33 25.81 -9.69 -27.89
N ALA A 34 26.39 -9.84 -29.09
CA ALA A 34 25.79 -9.46 -30.38
C ALA A 34 24.29 -9.82 -30.47
N LEU A 35 23.44 -8.79 -30.40
CA LEU A 35 21.99 -8.91 -30.47
C LEU A 35 21.58 -9.01 -31.94
N ASN A 36 20.92 -10.12 -32.30
CA ASN A 36 19.90 -10.10 -33.35
C ASN A 36 18.96 -8.93 -33.07
N ALA A 37 18.57 -8.18 -34.12
CA ALA A 37 17.66 -7.05 -33.99
C ALA A 37 16.48 -7.43 -33.09
N ALA A 38 16.29 -6.68 -32.00
CA ALA A 38 15.16 -6.88 -31.11
C ALA A 38 13.87 -6.78 -31.96
N PRO A 39 12.90 -7.69 -31.77
CA PRO A 39 11.63 -7.59 -32.49
C PRO A 39 11.01 -6.21 -32.23
N ALA A 40 10.41 -5.63 -33.27
CA ALA A 40 9.74 -4.33 -33.15
C ALA A 40 8.70 -4.39 -32.03
N ALA A 41 8.58 -3.31 -31.25
CA ALA A 41 7.57 -3.21 -30.20
C ALA A 41 6.17 -3.40 -30.82
N GLU A 42 5.39 -4.33 -30.26
CA GLU A 42 3.99 -4.50 -30.65
C GLU A 42 3.24 -3.17 -30.42
N PRO A 43 2.41 -2.71 -31.36
CA PRO A 43 1.65 -1.48 -31.20
C PRO A 43 0.76 -1.54 -29.95
N LEU A 44 0.72 -0.44 -29.18
CA LEU A 44 -0.22 -0.32 -28.08
C LEU A 44 -1.65 -0.37 -28.62
N LYS A 45 -2.50 -1.10 -27.91
CA LYS A 45 -3.93 -1.23 -28.28
C LYS A 45 -4.80 -0.10 -27.74
N PHE A 46 -4.21 0.89 -27.09
CA PHE A 46 -4.86 2.08 -26.55
C PHE A 46 -3.92 3.28 -26.73
N THR A 47 -4.49 4.49 -26.77
CA THR A 47 -3.70 5.72 -26.85
C THR A 47 -3.30 6.16 -25.44
N PRO A 48 -2.01 6.19 -25.05
CA PRO A 48 -1.59 6.63 -23.72
C PRO A 48 -2.12 8.01 -23.35
N VAL A 49 -2.50 8.19 -22.09
CA VAL A 49 -2.90 9.52 -21.59
C VAL A 49 -1.67 10.42 -21.51
N ARG A 50 -1.79 11.65 -21.97
CA ARG A 50 -0.70 12.63 -21.94
C ARG A 50 -0.61 13.25 -20.56
N LEU A 51 0.43 12.87 -19.84
CA LEU A 51 0.81 13.41 -18.53
C LEU A 51 1.49 14.78 -18.70
N PRO A 52 1.55 15.60 -17.63
CA PRO A 52 2.20 16.90 -17.72
C PRO A 52 3.71 16.81 -17.95
N HIS A 53 4.38 15.78 -17.44
CA HIS A 53 5.82 15.58 -17.61
C HIS A 53 6.13 14.75 -18.87
N PRO A 54 7.31 14.96 -19.47
CA PRO A 54 7.79 14.15 -20.59
C PRO A 54 7.94 12.66 -20.25
N LEU A 55 7.57 11.78 -21.19
CA LEU A 55 7.86 10.35 -21.14
C LEU A 55 8.37 9.87 -22.52
N PRO A 56 9.30 8.88 -22.56
CA PRO A 56 9.83 8.33 -23.81
C PRO A 56 8.76 7.80 -24.77
N ILE A 57 7.70 7.19 -24.24
CA ILE A 57 6.61 6.62 -25.05
C ILE A 57 5.96 7.64 -26.00
N TYR A 58 5.95 8.93 -25.65
CA TYR A 58 5.40 10.00 -26.48
C TYR A 58 6.23 10.35 -27.72
N GLN A 59 7.49 9.92 -27.79
CA GLN A 59 8.32 10.07 -29.00
C GLN A 59 7.93 9.06 -30.07
N ASN A 60 7.35 7.93 -29.66
CA ASN A 60 7.09 6.78 -30.51
C ASN A 60 5.60 6.47 -30.69
N GLN A 61 4.74 7.05 -29.86
CA GLN A 61 3.30 6.83 -29.86
C GLN A 61 2.54 8.15 -29.81
N LYS A 62 1.34 8.15 -30.38
CA LYS A 62 0.35 9.21 -30.18
C LYS A 62 -0.05 9.25 -28.71
N SER A 63 -0.50 10.39 -28.20
CA SER A 63 -0.98 10.52 -26.81
C SER A 63 -2.25 11.37 -26.72
N TYR A 64 -3.13 11.07 -25.77
CA TYR A 64 -4.38 11.78 -25.55
C TYR A 64 -4.23 12.86 -24.48
N LEU A 65 -4.29 14.14 -24.89
CA LEU A 65 -4.27 15.28 -23.98
C LEU A 65 -5.70 15.67 -23.60
N PRO A 66 -6.14 15.49 -22.34
CA PRO A 66 -7.45 15.93 -21.91
C PRO A 66 -7.55 17.46 -21.92
N THR A 67 -8.70 17.98 -22.34
CA THR A 67 -9.00 19.41 -22.40
C THR A 67 -10.26 19.79 -21.62
N GLY A 68 -10.97 18.80 -21.08
CA GLY A 68 -12.18 18.95 -20.29
C GLY A 68 -12.74 17.59 -19.86
N ILE A 69 -13.83 17.57 -19.09
CA ILE A 69 -14.51 16.34 -18.67
C ILE A 69 -14.98 15.58 -19.92
N GLY A 70 -14.46 14.37 -20.11
CA GLY A 70 -14.76 13.53 -21.28
C GLY A 70 -14.29 14.08 -22.63
N GLN A 71 -13.44 15.12 -22.64
CA GLN A 71 -12.97 15.82 -23.84
C GLN A 71 -11.44 15.88 -23.90
N GLY A 72 -10.89 15.84 -25.11
CA GLY A 72 -9.44 15.92 -25.31
C GLY A 72 -9.03 15.88 -26.78
N THR A 73 -7.73 16.02 -27.02
CA THR A 73 -7.11 16.04 -28.35
C THR A 73 -6.00 14.99 -28.43
N ILE A 74 -5.86 14.35 -29.60
CA ILE A 74 -4.76 13.43 -29.87
C ILE A 74 -3.54 14.21 -30.37
N LEU A 75 -2.44 14.13 -29.63
CA LEU A 75 -1.14 14.64 -30.05
C LEU A 75 -0.42 13.55 -30.84
N SER A 76 0.19 13.94 -31.96
CA SER A 76 1.10 13.05 -32.70
C SER A 76 2.39 12.83 -31.92
N GLN A 77 3.04 11.70 -32.17
CA GLN A 77 4.38 11.43 -31.64
C GLN A 77 5.37 12.52 -32.10
N ALA A 78 6.25 12.95 -31.21
CA ALA A 78 7.20 14.03 -31.49
C ALA A 78 8.49 13.84 -30.69
N THR A 79 9.63 14.21 -31.28
CA THR A 79 10.94 14.17 -30.59
C THR A 79 10.93 15.06 -29.35
N ASP A 80 10.35 16.26 -29.46
CA ASP A 80 10.10 17.15 -28.33
C ASP A 80 8.73 16.85 -27.73
N THR A 81 8.74 16.30 -26.51
CA THR A 81 7.54 15.90 -25.79
C THR A 81 7.16 16.90 -24.70
N ARG A 82 7.81 18.07 -24.62
CA ARG A 82 7.52 19.08 -23.60
C ARG A 82 6.13 19.70 -23.82
N LEU A 83 5.49 20.07 -22.72
CA LEU A 83 4.26 20.86 -22.73
C LEU A 83 4.54 22.18 -21.99
N GLY A 84 4.42 23.31 -22.69
CA GLY A 84 4.60 24.63 -22.07
C GLY A 84 3.47 25.01 -21.10
N GLN A 85 2.29 24.38 -21.24
CA GLN A 85 1.16 24.53 -20.34
C GLN A 85 0.45 23.18 -20.14
N TYR A 86 -0.08 22.96 -18.94
CA TYR A 86 -0.94 21.83 -18.63
C TYR A 86 -2.10 22.25 -17.71
N ASN A 87 -3.31 21.81 -18.03
CA ASN A 87 -4.51 22.05 -17.24
C ASN A 87 -5.00 20.72 -16.68
N VAL A 88 -5.02 20.59 -15.35
CA VAL A 88 -5.51 19.39 -14.67
C VAL A 88 -7.03 19.39 -14.72
N ILE A 89 -7.62 18.23 -15.05
CA ILE A 89 -9.07 18.05 -15.09
C ILE A 89 -9.56 17.45 -13.77
N ASP A 90 -10.64 17.99 -13.22
CA ASP A 90 -11.34 17.43 -12.05
C ASP A 90 -12.16 16.19 -12.43
N ASP A 91 -11.46 15.17 -12.91
CA ASP A 91 -12.05 13.93 -13.37
C ASP A 91 -11.05 12.78 -13.32
N VAL A 92 -11.56 11.54 -13.34
CA VAL A 92 -10.77 10.39 -13.76
C VAL A 92 -10.65 10.43 -15.29
N VAL A 93 -9.44 10.60 -15.80
CA VAL A 93 -9.18 10.61 -17.25
C VAL A 93 -8.66 9.25 -17.68
N VAL A 94 -9.27 8.69 -18.73
CA VAL A 94 -8.92 7.39 -19.34
C VAL A 94 -8.62 7.57 -20.83
N PRO A 95 -8.02 6.58 -21.51
CA PRO A 95 -7.76 6.67 -22.94
C PRO A 95 -9.06 6.84 -23.74
N PRO A 96 -9.02 7.47 -24.92
CA PRO A 96 -10.22 7.77 -25.72
C PRO A 96 -10.99 6.52 -26.16
N GLU A 97 -10.32 5.37 -26.24
CA GLU A 97 -10.93 4.06 -26.55
C GLU A 97 -11.74 3.48 -25.37
N TYR A 98 -11.61 4.06 -24.17
CA TYR A 98 -12.22 3.60 -22.94
C TYR A 98 -13.27 4.60 -22.44
N GLU A 99 -14.13 4.10 -21.58
CA GLU A 99 -15.06 4.87 -20.77
C GLU A 99 -14.92 4.44 -19.31
N ARG A 100 -15.38 5.31 -18.43
CA ARG A 100 -15.49 5.05 -16.99
C ARG A 100 -16.92 5.31 -16.53
N TYR A 101 -17.37 4.59 -15.52
CA TYR A 101 -18.70 4.76 -14.93
C TYR A 101 -18.68 4.49 -13.42
N LEU A 102 -19.53 5.18 -12.68
CA LEU A 102 -19.68 4.97 -11.24
C LEU A 102 -20.36 3.63 -10.96
N ILE A 103 -19.84 2.88 -10.00
CA ILE A 103 -20.48 1.69 -9.45
C ILE A 103 -21.18 2.07 -8.14
N VAL A 104 -20.44 2.66 -7.21
CA VAL A 104 -20.96 3.07 -5.89
C VAL A 104 -20.06 4.14 -5.27
N SER A 105 -20.63 4.99 -4.43
CA SER A 105 -19.96 6.12 -3.77
C SER A 105 -20.19 6.11 -2.26
N TRP A 106 -19.30 6.76 -1.51
CA TRP A 106 -19.50 7.05 -0.09
C TRP A 106 -20.91 7.63 0.17
N GLY A 107 -21.58 7.09 1.18
CA GLY A 107 -22.93 7.50 1.58
C GLY A 107 -24.08 6.81 0.85
N ASP A 108 -23.82 6.03 -0.21
CA ASP A 108 -24.88 5.29 -0.89
C ASP A 108 -25.53 4.25 0.04
N ARG A 109 -26.86 4.21 0.07
CA ARG A 109 -27.67 3.33 0.94
C ARG A 109 -28.10 2.07 0.19
N VAL A 110 -27.14 1.19 -0.06
CA VAL A 110 -27.32 -0.01 -0.91
C VAL A 110 -27.63 -1.30 -0.13
N PHE A 111 -27.78 -1.18 1.19
CA PHE A 111 -27.93 -2.29 2.13
C PHE A 111 -29.41 -2.60 2.41
N PRO A 112 -29.76 -3.78 2.95
CA PRO A 112 -31.12 -4.08 3.39
C PRO A 112 -31.59 -3.11 4.48
N ASN A 113 -30.71 -2.79 5.43
CA ASN A 113 -30.95 -1.76 6.43
C ASN A 113 -30.66 -0.38 5.83
N GLN A 114 -31.68 0.46 5.73
CA GLN A 114 -31.57 1.80 5.13
C GLN A 114 -30.77 2.79 6.01
N GLN A 115 -30.51 2.47 7.28
CA GLN A 115 -29.60 3.27 8.10
C GLN A 115 -28.13 3.05 7.73
N ASP A 116 -27.83 1.95 7.03
CA ASP A 116 -26.47 1.64 6.61
C ASP A 116 -26.12 2.29 5.28
N TYR A 117 -24.85 2.69 5.17
CA TYR A 117 -24.31 3.34 3.98
C TYR A 117 -22.86 2.93 3.73
N VAL A 118 -22.42 3.11 2.48
CA VAL A 118 -21.05 2.81 2.06
C VAL A 118 -20.08 3.73 2.79
N GLY A 119 -18.99 3.15 3.30
CA GLY A 119 -17.98 3.85 4.08
C GLY A 119 -17.21 4.92 3.29
N TYR A 120 -16.26 5.55 3.98
CA TYR A 120 -15.46 6.66 3.46
C TYR A 120 -14.06 6.17 3.06
N ASN A 121 -13.43 6.87 2.11
CA ASN A 121 -12.12 6.52 1.53
C ASN A 121 -12.04 5.05 1.13
N CYS A 122 -12.78 4.74 0.06
CA CYS A 122 -12.70 3.45 -0.55
C CYS A 122 -11.28 3.16 -1.02
N ASP A 123 -10.79 1.97 -0.68
CA ASP A 123 -9.46 1.49 -1.04
C ASP A 123 -9.60 0.19 -1.83
N TYR A 124 -8.77 -0.83 -1.55
CA TYR A 124 -8.76 -2.11 -2.22
C TYR A 124 -10.14 -2.67 -2.50
N THR A 125 -10.31 -3.03 -3.76
CA THR A 125 -11.48 -3.72 -4.24
C THR A 125 -11.16 -5.17 -4.49
N GLY A 126 -12.12 -6.06 -4.25
CA GLY A 126 -11.99 -7.48 -4.56
C GLY A 126 -13.31 -8.05 -5.05
N PHE A 127 -13.30 -8.89 -6.08
CA PHE A 127 -14.52 -9.42 -6.70
C PHE A 127 -14.58 -10.95 -6.58
N VAL A 128 -15.67 -11.45 -5.98
CA VAL A 128 -15.96 -12.89 -5.89
C VAL A 128 -17.26 -13.18 -6.64
N PRO A 129 -17.23 -13.95 -7.75
CA PRO A 129 -18.42 -14.36 -8.49
C PRO A 129 -19.48 -15.05 -7.61
N VAL A 130 -20.76 -14.77 -7.86
CA VAL A 130 -21.85 -15.57 -7.29
C VAL A 130 -21.70 -17.00 -7.79
N ASN A 131 -21.82 -17.96 -6.87
CA ASN A 131 -21.58 -19.40 -7.10
C ASN A 131 -20.17 -19.71 -7.64
N GLY A 132 -19.21 -18.79 -7.50
CA GLY A 132 -17.80 -18.99 -7.87
C GLY A 132 -17.50 -19.04 -9.37
N GLN A 133 -18.47 -18.74 -10.24
CA GLN A 133 -18.29 -18.94 -11.69
C GLN A 133 -18.81 -17.81 -12.59
N ASN A 134 -19.76 -16.98 -12.15
CA ASN A 134 -20.35 -15.96 -13.02
C ASN A 134 -19.53 -14.65 -13.04
N PRO A 135 -18.81 -14.32 -14.14
CA PRO A 135 -18.02 -13.09 -14.21
C PRO A 135 -18.86 -11.82 -14.40
N ASN A 136 -20.19 -11.93 -14.46
CA ASN A 136 -21.12 -10.81 -14.64
C ASN A 136 -22.01 -10.57 -13.41
N ASP A 137 -21.87 -11.36 -12.35
CA ASP A 137 -22.67 -11.26 -11.13
C ASP A 137 -21.83 -11.78 -9.96
N GLY A 138 -21.54 -10.92 -8.99
CA GLY A 138 -20.63 -11.23 -7.90
C GLY A 138 -20.75 -10.26 -6.74
N TYR A 139 -20.07 -10.59 -5.65
CA TYR A 139 -19.90 -9.72 -4.51
C TYR A 139 -18.59 -8.94 -4.67
N LEU A 140 -18.72 -7.63 -4.61
CA LEU A 140 -17.63 -6.68 -4.51
C LEU A 140 -17.35 -6.41 -3.03
N TRP A 141 -16.10 -6.59 -2.64
CA TRP A 141 -15.52 -6.03 -1.44
C TRP A 141 -14.91 -4.68 -1.74
N ILE A 142 -15.06 -3.74 -0.81
CA ILE A 142 -14.48 -2.40 -0.87
C ILE A 142 -13.96 -2.10 0.52
N ASN A 143 -12.64 -1.99 0.68
CA ASN A 143 -12.02 -1.46 1.89
C ASN A 143 -12.39 0.01 2.11
N HIS A 144 -12.42 0.44 3.37
CA HIS A 144 -12.62 1.82 3.80
C HIS A 144 -11.55 2.15 4.83
N GLU A 145 -10.53 2.87 4.39
CA GLU A 145 -9.27 2.93 5.11
C GLU A 145 -9.34 3.89 6.30
N TYR A 146 -9.55 5.18 6.02
CA TYR A 146 -9.59 6.23 7.03
C TYR A 146 -10.73 7.22 6.77
N ILE A 147 -10.77 8.29 7.56
CA ILE A 147 -11.66 9.43 7.36
C ILE A 147 -10.87 10.72 7.52
N SER A 148 -11.13 11.68 6.63
CA SER A 148 -10.61 13.04 6.70
C SER A 148 -11.78 13.97 7.01
N TYR A 149 -11.78 14.74 8.12
CA TYR A 149 -12.94 15.55 8.54
C TYR A 149 -12.78 17.08 8.43
N PRO A 150 -13.75 17.82 7.83
CA PRO A 150 -14.70 17.28 6.87
C PRO A 150 -13.97 16.82 5.60
N PHE A 151 -12.68 17.20 5.51
CA PHE A 151 -11.56 16.59 4.79
C PHE A 151 -10.18 16.80 5.49
N SER A 152 -10.05 16.99 6.83
CA SER A 152 -8.78 17.20 7.59
C SER A 152 -8.22 15.94 8.30
N PRO A 153 -6.93 15.88 8.71
CA PRO A 153 -6.36 14.74 9.47
C PRO A 153 -6.86 14.63 10.91
N LEU A 154 -7.74 15.53 11.39
CA LEU A 154 -8.23 15.60 12.77
C LEU A 154 -9.76 15.64 12.86
N ALA A 155 -10.30 15.06 13.92
CA ALA A 155 -11.65 15.39 14.41
C ALA A 155 -11.58 16.76 15.10
N PRO A 156 -12.62 17.62 14.98
CA PRO A 156 -12.65 18.90 15.64
C PRO A 156 -12.57 18.72 17.16
N GLU A 157 -11.54 19.29 17.76
CA GLU A 157 -11.44 19.45 19.21
C GLU A 157 -12.31 20.64 19.64
N ALA A 158 -12.41 21.67 18.78
CA ALA A 158 -13.29 22.82 18.95
C ALA A 158 -14.01 23.21 17.64
N PRO A 159 -15.15 23.93 17.72
CA PRO A 159 -15.87 24.40 16.52
C PRO A 159 -15.04 25.25 15.55
N SER A 160 -13.99 25.93 16.03
CA SER A 160 -13.07 26.72 15.21
C SER A 160 -12.29 25.89 14.20
N ASP A 161 -12.05 24.61 14.48
CA ASP A 161 -11.19 23.74 13.67
C ASP A 161 -11.76 23.48 12.27
N VAL A 162 -13.06 23.66 12.12
CA VAL A 162 -13.79 23.42 10.86
C VAL A 162 -14.54 24.63 10.33
N ALA A 163 -14.32 25.82 10.91
CA ALA A 163 -15.01 27.04 10.52
C ALA A 163 -14.80 27.42 9.03
N ASN A 164 -13.72 26.94 8.41
CA ASN A 164 -13.34 27.25 7.03
C ASN A 164 -13.62 26.11 6.03
N PHE A 165 -14.29 25.03 6.45
CA PHE A 165 -14.58 23.91 5.58
C PHE A 165 -16.09 23.71 5.43
N ASP A 166 -16.53 23.51 4.19
CA ASP A 166 -17.92 23.18 3.89
C ASP A 166 -18.28 21.79 4.45
N PRO A 167 -19.47 21.63 5.05
CA PRO A 167 -19.82 20.37 5.68
C PRO A 167 -20.28 19.35 4.64
N SER A 168 -19.36 18.51 4.16
CA SER A 168 -19.66 17.41 3.22
C SER A 168 -20.56 16.34 3.84
N TYR A 169 -20.33 16.00 5.10
CA TYR A 169 -21.05 14.93 5.79
C TYR A 169 -22.58 15.10 5.82
N PRO A 170 -23.17 16.25 6.24
CA PRO A 170 -24.62 16.42 6.18
C PRO A 170 -25.17 16.44 4.75
N LEU A 171 -24.39 16.90 3.76
CA LEU A 171 -24.81 16.88 2.36
C LEU A 171 -24.86 15.47 1.78
N VAL A 172 -23.98 14.57 2.22
CA VAL A 172 -23.88 13.19 1.72
C VAL A 172 -24.72 12.22 2.56
N ILE A 173 -24.58 12.28 3.88
CA ILE A 173 -25.21 11.32 4.81
C ILE A 173 -26.62 11.77 5.23
N GLY A 174 -26.93 13.06 5.16
CA GLY A 174 -28.23 13.62 5.51
C GLY A 174 -28.40 13.92 7.01
N LYS A 175 -27.31 13.91 7.80
CA LYS A 175 -27.31 14.34 9.20
C LYS A 175 -26.01 15.07 9.55
N PRO A 176 -26.03 16.09 10.42
CA PRO A 176 -24.82 16.71 10.91
C PRO A 176 -24.04 15.77 11.84
N LEU A 177 -22.72 15.93 11.90
CA LEU A 177 -21.90 15.37 12.96
C LEU A 177 -21.74 16.39 14.10
N PRO A 178 -21.45 15.92 15.33
CA PRO A 178 -21.00 16.82 16.40
C PRO A 178 -19.78 17.63 15.99
N ASN A 179 -19.75 18.90 16.35
CA ASN A 179 -18.61 19.81 16.13
C ASN A 179 -17.57 19.78 17.26
N THR A 180 -17.74 18.85 18.21
CA THR A 180 -16.80 18.56 19.28
C THR A 180 -16.54 17.06 19.32
N LYS A 181 -15.33 16.69 19.71
CA LYS A 181 -14.91 15.31 19.84
C LYS A 181 -15.64 14.61 20.99
N ASN A 182 -16.62 13.77 20.63
CA ASN A 182 -17.41 12.96 21.55
C ASN A 182 -17.61 11.53 21.01
N ARG A 183 -18.25 10.67 21.79
CA ARG A 183 -18.51 9.27 21.42
C ARG A 183 -19.26 9.11 20.09
N GLU A 184 -20.22 9.98 19.81
CA GLU A 184 -20.98 9.92 18.55
C GLU A 184 -20.06 10.19 17.34
N LEU A 185 -19.25 11.25 17.40
CA LEU A 185 -18.29 11.57 16.34
C LEU A 185 -17.28 10.43 16.14
N LEU A 186 -16.67 9.98 17.24
CA LEU A 186 -15.68 8.90 17.23
C LEU A 186 -16.26 7.58 16.70
N GLY A 187 -17.51 7.27 17.05
CA GLY A 187 -18.18 6.07 16.57
C GLY A 187 -18.59 6.14 15.11
N GLU A 188 -19.01 7.32 14.63
CA GLU A 188 -19.30 7.53 13.20
C GLU A 188 -18.03 7.44 12.35
N PHE A 189 -16.86 7.82 12.88
CA PHE A 189 -15.57 7.65 12.19
C PHE A 189 -15.25 6.16 12.03
N LEU A 190 -15.32 5.38 13.11
CA LEU A 190 -15.12 3.92 13.05
C LEU A 190 -16.17 3.20 12.20
N TYR A 191 -17.40 3.72 12.11
CA TYR A 191 -18.42 3.19 11.22
C TYR A 191 -18.08 3.42 9.73
N ASN A 192 -17.43 4.54 9.40
CA ASN A 192 -17.03 4.83 8.02
C ASN A 192 -15.85 3.97 7.57
N MET A 193 -15.00 3.48 8.48
CA MET A 193 -13.88 2.57 8.17
C MET A 193 -14.30 1.09 8.13
N GLY A 194 -13.41 0.21 7.69
CA GLY A 194 -13.66 -1.22 7.57
C GLY A 194 -13.82 -1.67 6.12
N GLY A 195 -14.98 -2.25 5.81
CA GLY A 195 -15.30 -2.80 4.51
C GLY A 195 -16.79 -2.76 4.20
N SER A 196 -17.11 -2.71 2.90
CA SER A 196 -18.45 -2.90 2.36
C SER A 196 -18.51 -4.15 1.50
N ILE A 197 -19.50 -5.01 1.74
CA ILE A 197 -19.82 -6.15 0.88
C ILE A 197 -21.06 -5.77 0.09
N ILE A 198 -20.94 -5.70 -1.25
CA ILE A 198 -22.01 -5.24 -2.13
C ILE A 198 -22.10 -6.17 -3.34
N ARG A 199 -23.27 -6.73 -3.63
CA ARG A 199 -23.50 -7.44 -4.88
C ARG A 199 -23.57 -6.47 -6.05
N ILE A 200 -22.80 -6.75 -7.08
CA ILE A 200 -22.84 -6.02 -8.36
C ILE A 200 -23.12 -7.01 -9.49
N SER A 201 -23.87 -6.56 -10.49
CA SER A 201 -24.17 -7.37 -11.67
C SER A 201 -24.19 -6.52 -12.94
N ARG A 202 -24.06 -7.16 -14.10
CA ARG A 202 -24.19 -6.53 -15.42
C ARG A 202 -24.97 -7.43 -16.38
N PRO A 203 -25.72 -6.87 -17.35
CA PRO A 203 -26.54 -7.63 -18.30
C PRO A 203 -25.73 -8.48 -19.31
N GLY A 204 -24.39 -8.47 -19.22
CA GLY A 204 -23.43 -9.20 -20.06
C GLY A 204 -22.10 -8.44 -20.13
N PHE A 205 -21.11 -8.97 -20.86
CA PHE A 205 -19.78 -8.33 -20.98
C PHE A 205 -19.84 -6.91 -21.60
N LYS A 206 -20.89 -6.62 -22.39
CA LYS A 206 -21.12 -5.29 -22.97
C LYS A 206 -21.88 -4.33 -22.04
N GLY A 207 -22.29 -4.75 -20.85
CA GLY A 207 -22.96 -3.90 -19.87
C GLY A 207 -22.02 -3.35 -18.81
N ASN A 208 -22.45 -2.29 -18.14
CA ASN A 208 -21.78 -1.76 -16.96
C ASN A 208 -22.21 -2.56 -15.73
N PHE A 209 -21.28 -2.78 -14.80
CA PHE A 209 -21.63 -3.26 -13.47
C PHE A 209 -22.47 -2.20 -12.75
N ALA A 210 -23.55 -2.66 -12.13
CA ALA A 210 -24.41 -1.87 -11.28
C ALA A 210 -24.69 -2.62 -9.98
N VAL A 211 -24.93 -1.87 -8.91
CA VAL A 211 -25.29 -2.41 -7.60
C VAL A 211 -26.64 -3.13 -7.68
N VAL A 212 -26.70 -4.34 -7.14
CA VAL A 212 -27.97 -5.02 -6.81
C VAL A 212 -28.40 -4.53 -5.44
N ALA A 213 -29.16 -3.43 -5.42
CA ALA A 213 -29.53 -2.74 -4.19
C ALA A 213 -30.40 -3.63 -3.28
N SER A 214 -30.15 -3.54 -1.97
CA SER A 214 -30.88 -4.29 -0.94
C SER A 214 -30.81 -5.81 -1.09
N ASP A 215 -29.82 -6.35 -1.82
CA ASP A 215 -29.50 -7.78 -1.74
C ASP A 215 -29.28 -8.16 -0.26
N PRO A 216 -29.90 -9.25 0.24
CA PRO A 216 -29.88 -9.59 1.66
C PRO A 216 -28.48 -9.88 2.20
N LYS A 217 -27.47 -10.07 1.33
CA LYS A 217 -26.08 -10.27 1.75
C LYS A 217 -25.24 -9.00 1.72
N ASN A 218 -25.76 -7.89 1.18
CA ASN A 218 -25.08 -6.60 1.27
C ASN A 218 -24.98 -6.22 2.75
N ARG A 219 -23.77 -5.94 3.23
CA ARG A 219 -23.51 -5.62 4.65
C ARG A 219 -22.19 -4.87 4.85
N ARG A 220 -22.05 -4.26 6.02
CA ARG A 220 -20.81 -3.63 6.48
C ARG A 220 -20.09 -4.53 7.47
N ILE A 221 -18.76 -4.50 7.42
CA ILE A 221 -17.86 -4.92 8.51
C ILE A 221 -17.03 -3.69 8.82
N HIS A 222 -17.14 -3.11 10.01
CA HIS A 222 -16.58 -1.79 10.32
C HIS A 222 -15.83 -1.79 11.67
N GLY A 223 -15.23 -0.66 12.04
CA GLY A 223 -14.40 -0.53 13.25
C GLY A 223 -15.13 -0.78 14.57
N LEU A 224 -16.47 -0.93 14.54
CA LEU A 224 -17.33 -1.23 15.69
C LEU A 224 -18.21 -2.47 15.48
N SER A 225 -17.97 -3.27 14.43
CA SER A 225 -18.69 -4.55 14.28
C SER A 225 -18.38 -5.46 15.48
N GLY A 226 -19.43 -5.94 16.14
CA GLY A 226 -19.33 -6.68 17.38
C GLY A 226 -19.32 -5.85 18.65
N LEU A 227 -19.48 -4.52 18.60
CA LEU A 227 -19.41 -3.67 19.79
C LEU A 227 -20.33 -4.13 20.95
N ALA A 228 -21.44 -4.81 20.67
CA ALA A 228 -22.33 -5.33 21.72
C ALA A 228 -21.63 -6.30 22.68
N ILE A 229 -20.56 -7.00 22.25
CA ILE A 229 -19.84 -7.92 23.13
C ILE A 229 -19.15 -7.22 24.29
N ASN A 230 -19.00 -5.89 24.26
CA ASN A 230 -18.56 -5.15 25.44
C ASN A 230 -19.42 -5.48 26.66
N SER A 231 -20.72 -5.79 26.52
CA SER A 231 -21.58 -6.20 27.64
C SER A 231 -21.13 -7.49 28.36
N GLN A 232 -20.19 -8.24 27.78
CA GLN A 232 -19.59 -9.46 28.36
C GLN A 232 -18.34 -9.13 29.21
N ARG A 233 -17.87 -7.88 29.21
CA ARG A 233 -16.69 -7.43 29.96
C ARG A 233 -17.02 -7.20 31.43
N SER A 234 -15.98 -7.26 32.27
CA SER A 234 -16.06 -6.95 33.69
C SER A 234 -15.53 -5.57 34.07
N ASP A 235 -14.91 -4.85 33.13
CA ASP A 235 -14.32 -3.52 33.36
C ASP A 235 -15.29 -2.37 33.00
N ALA A 236 -14.78 -1.14 33.03
CA ALA A 236 -15.59 0.06 32.80
C ALA A 236 -16.19 0.15 31.38
N TYR A 237 -15.66 -0.62 30.41
CA TYR A 237 -16.16 -0.60 29.04
C TYR A 237 -17.41 -1.44 28.83
N LYS A 238 -17.86 -2.19 29.85
CA LYS A 238 -19.04 -3.07 29.74
C LYS A 238 -20.32 -2.37 29.26
N ASP A 239 -20.44 -1.09 29.60
CA ASP A 239 -21.62 -0.26 29.28
C ASP A 239 -21.45 0.49 27.95
N VAL A 240 -20.27 0.43 27.31
CA VAL A 240 -20.00 1.05 26.01
C VAL A 240 -20.43 0.12 24.89
N THR A 241 -21.73 0.11 24.58
CA THR A 241 -22.33 -0.78 23.57
C THR A 241 -23.02 -0.05 22.42
N SER A 242 -22.97 1.28 22.40
CA SER A 242 -23.65 2.13 21.43
C SER A 242 -22.89 3.45 21.22
N TRP A 243 -23.21 4.16 20.13
CA TRP A 243 -22.72 5.52 19.87
C TRP A 243 -23.80 6.32 19.16
N GLY A 244 -24.03 7.57 19.58
CA GLY A 244 -25.14 8.37 19.06
C GLY A 244 -26.47 7.60 19.15
N SER A 245 -27.13 7.43 18.01
CA SER A 245 -28.37 6.65 17.86
C SER A 245 -28.17 5.19 17.43
N ARG A 246 -26.93 4.74 17.23
CA ARG A 246 -26.60 3.39 16.74
C ARG A 246 -26.29 2.44 17.89
N GLN A 247 -26.91 1.26 17.86
CA GLN A 247 -26.61 0.15 18.76
C GLN A 247 -25.55 -0.75 18.12
N GLY A 248 -24.56 -1.18 18.90
CA GLY A 248 -23.59 -2.18 18.48
C GLY A 248 -24.26 -3.52 18.17
N ASP A 249 -23.71 -4.25 17.21
CA ASP A 249 -24.19 -5.59 16.84
C ASP A 249 -23.35 -6.70 17.50
N ASN A 250 -23.71 -7.97 17.24
CA ASN A 250 -22.96 -9.15 17.67
C ASN A 250 -22.04 -9.71 16.56
N ASN A 251 -21.72 -8.93 15.54
CA ASN A 251 -20.87 -9.33 14.40
C ASN A 251 -19.37 -9.12 14.70
N TYR A 252 -18.94 -9.52 15.89
CA TYR A 252 -17.52 -9.51 16.29
C TYR A 252 -16.66 -10.38 15.38
N LEU A 253 -15.35 -10.17 15.37
CA LEU A 253 -14.36 -10.98 14.69
C LEU A 253 -13.70 -11.96 15.68
N ILE A 254 -12.97 -12.96 15.18
CA ILE A 254 -12.17 -13.86 16.02
C ILE A 254 -10.69 -13.86 15.63
N GLY A 255 -9.79 -14.10 16.58
CA GLY A 255 -8.39 -14.39 16.29
C GLY A 255 -8.16 -15.87 15.97
N THR A 256 -7.16 -16.16 15.13
CA THR A 256 -6.64 -17.53 14.91
C THR A 256 -5.12 -17.56 15.00
N GLY A 257 -4.55 -18.71 15.33
CA GLY A 257 -3.09 -18.88 15.49
C GLY A 257 -2.56 -18.44 16.87
N PRO A 258 -1.23 -18.42 17.05
CA PRO A 258 -0.60 -18.34 18.37
C PRO A 258 -0.92 -17.08 19.16
N ALA A 259 -1.00 -15.90 18.53
CA ALA A 259 -1.33 -14.70 19.30
C ALA A 259 -2.78 -14.75 19.82
N ALA A 260 -3.70 -15.38 19.08
CA ALA A 260 -5.07 -15.56 19.56
C ALA A 260 -5.12 -16.45 20.81
N THR A 261 -4.42 -17.59 20.79
CA THR A 261 -4.46 -18.58 21.88
C THR A 261 -3.53 -18.25 23.04
N GLU A 262 -2.42 -17.56 22.80
CA GLU A 262 -1.37 -17.31 23.81
C GLU A 262 -1.37 -15.87 24.34
N VAL A 263 -1.96 -14.91 23.62
CA VAL A 263 -2.03 -13.50 24.02
C VAL A 263 -3.48 -13.07 24.23
N PHE A 264 -4.35 -13.20 23.22
CA PHE A 264 -5.73 -12.70 23.29
C PHE A 264 -6.59 -13.49 24.30
N GLU A 265 -6.31 -14.77 24.49
CA GLU A 265 -7.03 -15.60 25.47
C GLU A 265 -6.38 -15.58 26.86
N GLN A 266 -5.04 -15.53 26.95
CA GLN A 266 -4.32 -15.77 28.21
C GLN A 266 -3.87 -14.50 28.93
N VAL A 267 -3.67 -13.40 28.20
CA VAL A 267 -3.06 -12.17 28.74
C VAL A 267 -3.99 -10.97 28.66
N ASN A 268 -4.83 -10.95 27.64
CA ASN A 268 -5.71 -9.87 27.22
C ASN A 268 -6.40 -9.08 28.34
N ALA A 269 -6.29 -7.76 28.25
CA ALA A 269 -6.84 -6.81 29.22
C ALA A 269 -8.37 -6.66 29.17
N ASP A 270 -9.04 -7.03 28.06
CA ASP A 270 -10.49 -6.83 27.91
C ASP A 270 -11.38 -7.98 28.42
N GLY A 271 -10.82 -9.15 28.71
CA GLY A 271 -11.58 -10.32 29.18
C GLY A 271 -12.50 -10.97 28.13
N LEU A 272 -12.44 -10.58 26.86
CA LEU A 272 -13.25 -11.12 25.75
C LEU A 272 -12.61 -12.35 25.07
N GLY A 273 -11.46 -12.80 25.55
CA GLY A 273 -10.68 -13.87 24.94
C GLY A 273 -10.32 -13.57 23.48
N ASN A 274 -10.52 -14.54 22.59
CA ASN A 274 -10.24 -14.40 21.17
C ASN A 274 -11.27 -13.59 20.37
N LYS A 275 -12.32 -13.05 20.99
CA LYS A 275 -13.30 -12.19 20.31
C LYS A 275 -12.75 -10.78 20.15
N ILE A 276 -13.00 -10.17 19.01
CA ILE A 276 -12.41 -8.89 18.58
C ILE A 276 -13.53 -7.97 18.09
N ILE A 277 -13.51 -6.71 18.52
CA ILE A 277 -14.44 -5.69 18.03
C ILE A 277 -13.82 -5.07 16.78
N GLY A 278 -14.49 -5.20 15.65
CA GLY A 278 -14.21 -4.46 14.44
C GLY A 278 -12.85 -4.70 13.76
N THR A 279 -12.71 -3.98 12.65
CA THR A 279 -11.50 -3.81 11.83
C THR A 279 -11.59 -2.41 11.19
N ALA A 280 -10.45 -1.72 11.08
CA ALA A 280 -10.32 -0.36 10.57
C ALA A 280 -8.90 -0.14 10.02
N TYR A 281 -8.66 0.96 9.29
CA TYR A 281 -7.43 1.17 8.50
C TYR A 281 -7.19 0.02 7.55
N ASN A 282 -8.29 -0.42 6.94
CA ASN A 282 -8.27 -1.43 5.91
C ASN A 282 -7.73 -0.77 4.65
N CYS A 283 -6.45 -0.96 4.37
CA CYS A 283 -5.73 -0.37 3.26
C CYS A 283 -5.95 -1.22 2.00
N SER A 284 -4.96 -1.99 1.58
CA SER A 284 -5.07 -2.93 0.47
C SER A 284 -5.52 -4.35 0.90
N GLY A 285 -5.25 -5.37 0.09
CA GLY A 285 -5.68 -6.74 0.37
C GLY A 285 -5.37 -7.76 -0.71
N GLY A 286 -6.02 -8.91 -0.63
CA GLY A 286 -5.86 -10.01 -1.58
C GLY A 286 -7.09 -10.89 -1.67
N THR A 287 -7.39 -11.40 -2.86
CA THR A 287 -8.47 -12.37 -3.07
C THR A 287 -7.91 -13.79 -3.04
N THR A 288 -8.42 -14.63 -2.14
CA THR A 288 -7.97 -16.02 -2.06
C THR A 288 -8.52 -16.84 -3.23
N PRO A 289 -7.79 -17.87 -3.71
CA PRO A 289 -8.31 -18.77 -4.75
C PRO A 289 -9.59 -19.53 -4.36
N TRP A 290 -9.96 -19.56 -3.07
CA TRP A 290 -11.19 -20.18 -2.56
C TRP A 290 -12.34 -19.20 -2.33
N GLY A 291 -12.20 -17.95 -2.78
CA GLY A 291 -13.31 -16.99 -2.84
C GLY A 291 -13.60 -16.28 -1.52
N THR A 292 -12.56 -16.06 -0.70
CA THR A 292 -12.57 -15.12 0.43
C THR A 292 -11.68 -13.92 0.12
N ILE A 293 -11.86 -12.84 0.87
CA ILE A 293 -10.99 -11.66 0.82
C ILE A 293 -10.11 -11.67 2.07
N LEU A 294 -8.85 -11.31 1.89
CA LEU A 294 -7.95 -10.88 2.94
C LEU A 294 -7.83 -9.37 2.86
N THR A 295 -8.29 -8.66 3.89
CA THR A 295 -8.16 -7.20 4.02
C THR A 295 -7.12 -6.86 5.08
N ALA A 296 -6.32 -5.84 4.82
CA ALA A 296 -5.09 -5.57 5.55
C ALA A 296 -5.27 -4.38 6.51
N GLU A 297 -5.04 -4.60 7.81
CA GLU A 297 -4.98 -3.48 8.77
C GLU A 297 -3.58 -2.85 8.73
N GLU A 298 -3.50 -1.60 8.27
CA GLU A 298 -2.27 -0.91 7.93
C GLU A 298 -1.92 0.11 9.01
N ASN A 299 -2.33 1.38 8.92
CA ASN A 299 -2.09 2.41 9.96
C ASN A 299 -2.94 2.29 11.25
N PHE A 300 -3.14 1.06 11.75
CA PHE A 300 -4.02 0.71 12.88
C PHE A 300 -3.67 1.35 14.23
N GLN A 301 -2.40 1.68 14.46
CA GLN A 301 -1.95 2.32 15.69
C GLN A 301 -2.69 3.65 15.90
N GLY A 302 -3.02 4.33 14.80
CA GLY A 302 -3.52 5.68 14.82
C GLY A 302 -2.67 6.61 15.70
N SER A 303 -3.22 7.78 15.98
CA SER A 303 -2.70 8.69 16.99
C SER A 303 -3.88 9.43 17.60
N SER A 304 -3.64 10.41 18.47
CA SER A 304 -4.68 11.41 18.78
C SER A 304 -5.25 12.05 17.51
N SER A 305 -4.46 12.08 16.43
CA SER A 305 -4.84 12.52 15.10
C SER A 305 -5.55 11.43 14.29
N PHE A 306 -5.03 10.20 14.29
CA PHE A 306 -5.53 9.10 13.44
C PHE A 306 -6.40 8.07 14.19
N PHE A 307 -7.21 8.51 15.15
CA PHE A 307 -8.43 7.86 15.69
C PHE A 307 -8.40 6.50 16.41
N VAL A 308 -7.90 5.35 15.93
CA VAL A 308 -7.95 4.10 16.76
C VAL A 308 -7.08 4.21 18.00
N GLY A 309 -5.88 4.79 17.88
CA GLY A 309 -5.10 5.20 19.05
C GLY A 309 -4.75 4.06 20.00
N VAL A 310 -4.51 2.88 19.44
CA VAL A 310 -3.92 1.77 20.17
C VAL A 310 -2.41 1.79 20.00
N THR A 311 -1.66 1.26 20.98
CA THR A 311 -0.20 1.33 20.92
C THR A 311 0.38 0.14 20.15
N GLU A 312 1.39 0.38 19.31
CA GLU A 312 2.26 -0.70 18.81
C GLU A 312 3.17 -1.25 19.93
N PHE A 313 3.28 -0.54 21.06
CA PHE A 313 4.12 -0.92 22.19
C PHE A 313 3.52 -2.09 22.95
N LEU A 314 4.32 -3.15 23.03
CA LEU A 314 3.96 -4.40 23.69
C LEU A 314 5.00 -4.78 24.74
N LYS A 315 4.50 -5.40 25.81
CA LYS A 315 5.30 -6.08 26.82
C LYS A 315 5.89 -7.39 26.27
N PRO A 316 6.85 -8.04 26.97
CA PRO A 316 7.42 -9.32 26.55
C PRO A 316 6.42 -10.44 26.31
N ASN A 317 5.24 -10.38 26.94
CA ASN A 317 4.15 -11.33 26.76
C ASN A 317 3.17 -10.96 25.63
N GLY A 318 3.48 -9.94 24.84
CA GLY A 318 2.68 -9.51 23.70
C GLY A 318 1.45 -8.67 24.05
N SER A 319 1.23 -8.32 25.32
CA SER A 319 0.11 -7.43 25.69
C SER A 319 0.46 -5.96 25.56
N GLN A 320 -0.56 -5.15 25.30
CA GLN A 320 -0.44 -3.71 25.18
C GLN A 320 -0.06 -3.04 26.52
N THR A 321 0.69 -1.93 26.42
CA THR A 321 1.11 -1.15 27.59
C THR A 321 0.03 -0.20 28.15
N GLY A 322 -0.99 0.14 27.36
CA GLY A 322 -2.09 1.02 27.73
C GLY A 322 -2.73 1.70 26.51
N TYR A 323 -3.76 2.52 26.70
CA TYR A 323 -4.44 3.25 25.63
C TYR A 323 -3.81 4.62 25.36
N THR A 324 -3.96 5.13 24.13
CA THR A 324 -3.68 6.54 23.83
C THR A 324 -4.90 7.37 24.23
N SER A 325 -4.75 8.28 25.19
CA SER A 325 -5.87 9.12 25.67
C SER A 325 -6.50 9.94 24.53
N GLY A 326 -7.82 10.12 24.57
CA GLY A 326 -8.56 10.93 23.59
C GLY A 326 -8.72 10.28 22.22
N THR A 327 -8.60 8.95 22.10
CA THR A 327 -8.74 8.21 20.84
C THR A 327 -9.94 7.27 20.90
N THR A 328 -10.42 6.79 19.74
CA THR A 328 -11.53 5.83 19.65
C THR A 328 -11.20 4.53 20.38
N GLY A 329 -9.94 4.09 20.43
CA GLY A 329 -9.53 2.91 21.19
C GLY A 329 -9.71 3.09 22.68
N ALA A 330 -9.35 4.26 23.21
CA ALA A 330 -9.64 4.62 24.60
C ALA A 330 -11.14 4.83 24.87
N GLU A 331 -11.92 5.29 23.88
CA GLU A 331 -13.36 5.52 24.02
C GLU A 331 -14.18 4.22 24.03
N PHE A 332 -13.83 3.28 23.16
CA PHE A 332 -14.56 2.03 22.93
C PHE A 332 -13.93 0.79 23.59
N GLY A 333 -12.76 0.94 24.21
CA GLY A 333 -12.06 -0.15 24.91
C GLY A 333 -11.41 -1.15 23.94
N LEU A 334 -10.89 -0.65 22.82
CA LEU A 334 -10.25 -1.46 21.77
C LEU A 334 -8.80 -1.78 22.16
N VAL A 335 -8.47 -3.04 22.43
CA VAL A 335 -7.12 -3.45 22.85
C VAL A 335 -6.17 -3.68 21.67
N GLY A 336 -5.01 -3.03 21.72
CA GLY A 336 -4.10 -2.80 20.61
C GLY A 336 -3.43 -4.03 20.04
N GLU A 337 -3.16 -5.04 20.85
CA GLU A 337 -2.63 -6.32 20.36
C GLU A 337 -3.60 -7.02 19.39
N LYS A 338 -4.90 -6.67 19.38
CA LYS A 338 -5.91 -7.24 18.48
C LYS A 338 -6.04 -6.53 17.12
N TYR A 339 -5.22 -5.52 16.83
CA TYR A 339 -5.23 -4.80 15.55
C TYR A 339 -3.86 -4.82 14.87
N GLY A 340 -3.84 -4.59 13.55
CA GLY A 340 -2.64 -4.70 12.72
C GLY A 340 -2.44 -6.08 12.13
N TRP A 341 -3.54 -6.77 11.84
CA TRP A 341 -3.52 -8.13 11.31
C TRP A 341 -4.18 -8.19 9.94
N MET A 342 -3.80 -9.19 9.16
CA MET A 342 -4.57 -9.60 7.99
C MET A 342 -5.89 -10.27 8.41
N VAL A 343 -7.01 -9.78 7.86
CA VAL A 343 -8.38 -10.19 8.22
C VAL A 343 -9.02 -10.94 7.05
N GLU A 344 -9.48 -12.18 7.26
CA GLU A 344 -10.24 -12.93 6.26
C GLU A 344 -11.74 -12.69 6.38
N VAL A 345 -12.41 -12.47 5.24
CA VAL A 345 -13.85 -12.26 5.08
C VAL A 345 -14.40 -13.14 3.96
N ASP A 346 -15.53 -13.82 4.19
CA ASP A 346 -16.30 -14.50 3.13
C ASP A 346 -17.46 -13.62 2.66
N LEU A 347 -17.38 -13.13 1.43
CA LEU A 347 -18.40 -12.21 0.90
C LEU A 347 -19.75 -12.91 0.73
N ALA A 348 -19.72 -14.19 0.33
CA ALA A 348 -20.91 -14.95 -0.05
C ALA A 348 -21.63 -15.60 1.14
N ASP A 349 -20.95 -15.78 2.28
CA ASP A 349 -21.51 -16.37 3.50
C ASP A 349 -21.64 -15.32 4.63
N PRO A 350 -22.86 -14.83 4.94
CA PRO A 350 -23.06 -13.87 6.02
C PRO A 350 -22.86 -14.47 7.42
N ASN A 351 -22.81 -15.80 7.55
CA ASN A 351 -22.56 -16.46 8.83
C ASN A 351 -21.07 -16.74 9.06
N PHE A 352 -20.23 -16.53 8.05
CA PHE A 352 -18.78 -16.64 8.21
C PHE A 352 -18.33 -15.58 9.21
N ARG A 353 -17.74 -16.06 10.31
CA ARG A 353 -17.12 -15.19 11.31
C ARG A 353 -15.80 -14.67 10.75
N PRO A 354 -15.66 -13.36 10.47
CA PRO A 354 -14.40 -12.83 9.97
C PRO A 354 -13.31 -13.01 11.01
N ARG A 355 -12.09 -13.24 10.55
CA ARG A 355 -11.01 -13.74 11.40
C ARG A 355 -9.68 -13.06 11.12
N LYS A 356 -8.93 -12.76 12.19
CA LYS A 356 -7.57 -12.22 12.12
C LYS A 356 -6.57 -13.38 12.18
N HIS A 357 -5.73 -13.52 11.17
CA HIS A 357 -4.77 -14.63 11.06
C HIS A 357 -3.41 -14.26 11.63
N THR A 358 -3.15 -14.66 12.88
CA THR A 358 -2.00 -14.12 13.62
C THR A 358 -0.64 -14.66 13.17
N TRP A 359 -0.62 -15.81 12.49
CA TRP A 359 0.62 -16.33 11.86
C TRP A 359 1.13 -15.48 10.70
N LEU A 360 0.29 -14.59 10.16
CA LEU A 360 0.71 -13.60 9.15
C LEU A 360 1.46 -12.42 9.78
N GLY A 361 1.53 -12.34 11.11
CA GLY A 361 2.26 -11.30 11.86
C GLY A 361 1.45 -10.03 12.07
N ARG A 362 1.85 -9.24 13.06
CA ARG A 362 1.27 -7.93 13.36
C ARG A 362 2.22 -6.81 12.97
N PHE A 363 1.80 -5.99 12.01
CA PHE A 363 2.52 -4.84 11.46
C PHE A 363 1.55 -4.03 10.58
N ARG A 364 2.03 -3.02 9.83
CA ARG A 364 1.16 -2.21 8.96
C ARG A 364 1.00 -2.93 7.63
N HIS A 365 0.07 -3.87 7.57
CA HIS A 365 -0.10 -4.68 6.37
C HIS A 365 -0.62 -3.81 5.24
N GLU A 366 0.07 -3.79 4.11
CA GLU A 366 -0.49 -3.23 2.88
C GLU A 366 -1.44 -4.24 2.24
N ASN A 367 -0.89 -5.36 1.75
CA ASN A 367 -1.65 -6.37 1.03
C ASN A 367 -1.13 -7.79 1.28
N VAL A 368 -1.70 -8.75 0.53
CA VAL A 368 -1.20 -10.12 0.50
C VAL A 368 -1.35 -10.76 -0.88
N ALA A 369 -0.24 -11.23 -1.43
CA ALA A 369 -0.23 -12.09 -2.61
C ALA A 369 0.21 -13.50 -2.28
N MET A 370 -0.39 -14.50 -2.94
CA MET A 370 -0.22 -15.89 -2.54
C MET A 370 0.04 -16.86 -3.71
N ARG A 371 0.79 -17.91 -3.41
CA ARG A 371 0.94 -19.10 -4.25
C ARG A 371 0.18 -20.25 -3.59
N ALA A 372 -0.91 -20.66 -4.21
CA ALA A 372 -1.69 -21.83 -3.79
C ALA A 372 -1.73 -22.85 -4.93
N ALA A 373 -1.05 -23.98 -4.76
CA ALA A 373 -0.98 -25.06 -5.75
C ALA A 373 -1.33 -26.41 -5.10
N PRO A 374 -2.10 -27.29 -5.78
CA PRO A 374 -2.43 -28.62 -5.24
C PRO A 374 -1.21 -29.38 -4.77
N GLY A 375 -1.29 -29.98 -3.57
CA GLY A 375 -0.21 -30.76 -2.95
C GLY A 375 0.99 -29.94 -2.45
N LYS A 376 0.97 -28.61 -2.58
CA LYS A 376 2.04 -27.72 -2.12
C LYS A 376 1.64 -26.99 -0.84
N LYS A 377 2.62 -26.45 -0.12
CA LYS A 377 2.36 -25.51 0.98
C LYS A 377 1.72 -24.24 0.40
N LEU A 378 0.83 -23.62 1.16
CA LEU A 378 0.41 -22.26 0.89
C LEU A 378 1.56 -21.32 1.23
N VAL A 379 1.90 -20.44 0.29
CA VAL A 379 2.89 -19.37 0.49
C VAL A 379 2.20 -18.03 0.31
N ALA A 380 2.40 -17.09 1.22
CA ALA A 380 1.88 -15.73 1.13
C ALA A 380 3.03 -14.71 1.30
N TYR A 381 2.99 -13.61 0.57
CA TYR A 381 3.95 -12.51 0.62
C TYR A 381 3.21 -11.23 1.00
N MET A 382 3.82 -10.40 1.85
CA MET A 382 3.20 -9.19 2.42
C MET A 382 4.25 -8.07 2.55
N GLY A 383 3.80 -6.82 2.49
CA GLY A 383 4.56 -5.62 2.85
C GLY A 383 4.17 -5.10 4.24
N ASP A 384 5.11 -4.46 4.93
CA ASP A 384 4.87 -3.61 6.10
C ASP A 384 5.13 -2.15 5.72
N ASP A 385 4.08 -1.39 5.40
CA ASP A 385 4.21 -0.02 4.92
C ASP A 385 4.60 0.93 6.06
N ARG A 386 5.92 1.02 6.24
CA ARG A 386 6.56 2.07 7.03
C ARG A 386 7.96 2.30 6.50
N ARG A 387 8.50 3.48 6.79
CA ARG A 387 9.91 3.78 6.50
C ARG A 387 10.78 2.87 7.37
N GLY A 388 11.55 1.99 6.73
CA GLY A 388 12.31 0.94 7.42
C GLY A 388 11.49 -0.33 7.74
N GLY A 389 10.28 -0.46 7.20
CA GLY A 389 9.46 -1.68 7.26
C GLY A 389 10.09 -2.84 6.49
N HIS A 390 9.37 -3.95 6.38
CA HIS A 390 9.94 -5.19 5.84
C HIS A 390 9.08 -5.86 4.78
N THR A 391 9.73 -6.69 3.96
CA THR A 391 9.06 -7.66 3.10
C THR A 391 8.98 -9.01 3.80
N TRP A 392 7.80 -9.61 3.78
CA TRP A 392 7.48 -10.83 4.53
C TRP A 392 7.14 -11.99 3.61
N LYS A 393 7.35 -13.21 4.14
CA LYS A 393 6.83 -14.44 3.57
C LYS A 393 6.23 -15.30 4.67
N PHE A 394 5.04 -15.84 4.46
CA PHE A 394 4.46 -16.90 5.26
C PHE A 394 4.46 -18.21 4.48
N VAL A 395 4.75 -19.32 5.16
CA VAL A 395 4.63 -20.69 4.61
C VAL A 395 3.80 -21.53 5.57
N SER A 396 2.68 -22.08 5.10
CA SER A 396 1.80 -22.92 5.91
C SER A 396 2.46 -24.25 6.28
N SER A 397 2.09 -24.81 7.43
CA SER A 397 2.45 -26.18 7.84
C SER A 397 1.65 -27.24 7.07
N GLY A 398 0.44 -26.92 6.62
CA GLY A 398 -0.41 -27.82 5.83
C GLY A 398 -0.15 -27.73 4.32
N THR A 399 -0.87 -28.51 3.52
CA THR A 399 -0.84 -28.40 2.06
C THR A 399 -2.20 -28.00 1.50
N VAL A 400 -2.17 -27.26 0.40
CA VAL A 400 -3.36 -26.94 -0.39
C VAL A 400 -3.85 -28.23 -1.05
N SER A 401 -5.09 -28.60 -0.76
CA SER A 401 -5.72 -29.79 -1.38
C SER A 401 -6.12 -29.48 -2.83
N SER A 402 -7.07 -28.56 -2.97
CA SER A 402 -7.43 -27.88 -4.21
C SER A 402 -7.45 -26.37 -3.93
N PRO A 403 -6.92 -25.51 -4.83
CA PRO A 403 -6.88 -24.06 -4.61
C PRO A 403 -8.23 -23.44 -4.27
N ASN A 404 -9.32 -23.92 -4.88
CA ASN A 404 -10.67 -23.38 -4.67
C ASN A 404 -11.41 -23.91 -3.42
N ASN A 405 -10.78 -24.76 -2.61
CA ASN A 405 -11.42 -25.33 -1.44
C ASN A 405 -11.44 -24.33 -0.28
N LYS A 406 -12.63 -23.91 0.17
CA LYS A 406 -12.81 -22.98 1.31
C LYS A 406 -12.16 -23.46 2.61
N ASN A 407 -11.98 -24.77 2.79
CA ASN A 407 -11.27 -25.30 3.95
C ASN A 407 -9.79 -24.85 4.00
N ASN A 408 -9.22 -24.31 2.91
CA ASN A 408 -7.86 -23.79 2.90
C ASN A 408 -7.66 -22.56 3.78
N SER A 409 -8.71 -21.85 4.21
CA SER A 409 -8.65 -20.81 5.24
C SER A 409 -7.82 -21.26 6.47
N ARG A 410 -8.00 -22.52 6.90
CA ARG A 410 -7.25 -23.11 8.03
C ARG A 410 -5.72 -23.13 7.85
N LEU A 411 -5.21 -22.99 6.62
CA LEU A 411 -3.78 -23.04 6.33
C LEU A 411 -3.05 -21.78 6.82
N PHE A 412 -3.76 -20.67 7.04
CA PHE A 412 -3.21 -19.49 7.70
C PHE A 412 -3.09 -19.64 9.21
N GLU A 413 -3.69 -20.67 9.82
CA GLU A 413 -3.72 -20.86 11.27
C GLU A 413 -2.48 -21.58 11.81
N ASN A 414 -1.65 -22.15 10.93
CA ASN A 414 -0.40 -22.82 11.30
C ASN A 414 0.64 -22.75 10.18
N GLY A 415 1.82 -22.21 10.48
CA GLY A 415 2.92 -22.13 9.54
C GLY A 415 4.16 -21.47 10.15
N THR A 416 4.92 -20.75 9.32
CA THR A 416 6.05 -19.95 9.76
C THR A 416 6.08 -18.64 8.99
N LEU A 417 6.20 -17.54 9.73
CA LEU A 417 6.46 -16.22 9.18
C LEU A 417 7.97 -16.02 9.03
N TYR A 418 8.37 -15.40 7.93
CA TYR A 418 9.74 -15.08 7.58
C TYR A 418 9.85 -13.61 7.19
N VAL A 419 10.99 -13.00 7.51
CA VAL A 419 11.37 -11.68 7.02
C VAL A 419 12.49 -11.79 5.98
N ALA A 420 12.46 -10.94 4.96
CA ALA A 420 13.50 -10.85 3.94
C ALA A 420 14.78 -10.20 4.49
N ARG A 421 15.94 -10.77 4.16
CA ARG A 421 17.24 -10.11 4.22
C ARG A 421 17.82 -10.02 2.81
N TYR A 422 17.97 -8.79 2.32
CA TYR A 422 18.61 -8.47 1.05
C TYR A 422 20.11 -8.31 1.23
N ASN A 423 20.87 -8.81 0.25
CA ASN A 423 22.29 -8.52 0.08
C ASN A 423 22.46 -7.60 -1.13
N SER A 424 23.45 -6.71 -1.10
CA SER A 424 23.72 -5.73 -2.16
C SER A 424 24.18 -6.34 -3.50
N ASP A 425 24.45 -7.65 -3.52
CA ASP A 425 24.86 -8.40 -4.71
C ASP A 425 23.68 -9.00 -5.51
N GLY A 426 22.45 -8.65 -5.15
CA GLY A 426 21.24 -9.17 -5.80
C GLY A 426 20.77 -10.51 -5.24
N THR A 427 21.40 -11.05 -4.19
CA THR A 427 20.92 -12.24 -3.47
C THR A 427 20.16 -11.86 -2.20
N GLY A 428 19.42 -12.80 -1.63
CA GLY A 428 18.77 -12.63 -0.34
C GLY A 428 18.36 -13.95 0.29
N LYS A 429 17.90 -13.87 1.54
CA LYS A 429 17.41 -15.02 2.31
C LYS A 429 16.19 -14.67 3.16
N TRP A 430 15.39 -15.69 3.43
CA TRP A 430 14.25 -15.64 4.34
C TRP A 430 14.70 -16.07 5.75
N ILE A 431 14.48 -15.21 6.75
CA ILE A 431 14.82 -15.49 8.16
C ILE A 431 13.51 -15.79 8.92
N PRO A 432 13.36 -16.96 9.54
CA PRO A 432 12.13 -17.30 10.26
C PRO A 432 11.94 -16.44 11.52
N LEU A 433 10.70 -16.14 11.91
CA LEU A 433 10.36 -15.52 13.19
C LEU A 433 9.86 -16.59 14.16
N LEU A 434 10.79 -17.38 14.68
CA LEU A 434 10.54 -18.41 15.69
C LEU A 434 11.29 -18.09 16.99
N LEU A 435 10.78 -18.52 18.14
CA LEU A 435 11.42 -18.30 19.45
C LEU A 435 12.91 -18.68 19.50
N ASN A 436 13.33 -19.72 18.77
CA ASN A 436 14.72 -20.17 18.72
C ASN A 436 15.59 -19.42 17.69
N THR A 437 15.03 -18.47 16.95
CA THR A 437 15.75 -17.73 15.90
C THR A 437 16.82 -16.86 16.55
N PRO A 438 18.08 -16.96 16.10
CA PRO A 438 19.16 -16.14 16.64
C PRO A 438 18.99 -14.67 16.23
N THR A 439 19.33 -13.76 17.14
CA THR A 439 19.33 -12.32 16.87
C THR A 439 20.70 -11.86 16.39
N ASN A 440 20.70 -11.13 15.29
CA ASN A 440 21.87 -10.47 14.73
C ASN A 440 21.42 -9.25 13.91
N PRO A 441 21.03 -8.15 14.60
CA PRO A 441 20.46 -6.98 13.93
C PRO A 441 21.47 -6.31 13.00
N ASN A 442 20.95 -5.65 11.95
CA ASN A 442 21.75 -4.85 11.02
C ASN A 442 22.37 -3.64 11.73
N CYS A 443 23.58 -3.26 11.31
CA CYS A 443 24.31 -2.14 11.92
C CYS A 443 23.91 -0.81 11.24
N PRO A 444 23.52 0.25 11.98
CA PRO A 444 23.21 1.56 11.38
C PRO A 444 24.28 2.10 10.42
N SER A 445 25.57 1.97 10.78
CA SER A 445 26.68 2.39 9.91
C SER A 445 26.82 1.57 8.63
N GLU A 446 26.36 0.31 8.64
CA GLU A 446 26.35 -0.56 7.46
C GLU A 446 25.18 -0.16 6.53
N LEU A 447 23.97 -0.01 7.10
CA LEU A 447 22.77 0.40 6.38
C LEU A 447 22.94 1.74 5.67
N SER A 448 23.63 2.70 6.29
CA SER A 448 23.80 4.08 5.79
C SER A 448 25.08 4.31 4.99
N SER A 449 25.86 3.26 4.72
CA SER A 449 27.20 3.36 4.14
C SER A 449 27.25 4.04 2.77
N VAL A 450 26.26 3.81 1.90
CA VAL A 450 26.22 4.44 0.56
C VAL A 450 25.88 5.91 0.65
N GLU A 451 24.88 6.28 1.46
CA GLU A 451 24.53 7.68 1.65
C GLU A 451 25.71 8.47 2.24
N LEU A 452 26.37 7.92 3.27
CA LEU A 452 27.55 8.55 3.87
C LEU A 452 28.66 8.74 2.82
N ALA A 453 28.96 7.71 2.02
CA ALA A 453 30.00 7.79 1.00
C ALA A 453 29.71 8.82 -0.09
N LYS A 454 28.42 9.05 -0.40
CA LYS A 454 27.99 9.98 -1.47
C LYS A 454 27.76 11.40 -0.97
N ARG A 455 27.23 11.60 0.25
CA ARG A 455 26.81 12.89 0.80
C ARG A 455 27.68 13.41 1.95
N GLY A 456 28.54 12.57 2.53
CA GLY A 456 29.28 12.89 3.76
C GLY A 456 28.40 13.05 5.01
N THR A 457 27.09 12.81 4.89
CA THR A 457 26.09 12.94 5.96
C THR A 457 25.08 11.79 5.86
N ILE A 458 24.43 11.45 6.97
CA ILE A 458 23.47 10.36 7.05
C ILE A 458 22.13 10.91 7.51
N SER A 459 21.09 10.71 6.71
CA SER A 459 19.72 11.10 7.05
C SER A 459 19.23 10.23 8.21
N ASN A 460 18.63 10.83 9.24
CA ASN A 460 18.17 10.16 10.47
C ASN A 460 19.22 9.25 11.15
N LYS A 461 20.52 9.45 10.88
CA LYS A 461 21.62 8.70 11.50
C LYS A 461 21.51 7.17 11.33
N GLY A 462 20.91 6.70 10.23
CA GLY A 462 20.77 5.27 9.93
C GLY A 462 19.89 4.51 10.92
N ASN A 463 18.88 5.16 11.50
CA ASN A 463 18.11 4.64 12.63
C ASN A 463 17.43 3.29 12.36
N THR A 464 17.45 2.42 13.38
CA THR A 464 16.67 1.18 13.48
C THR A 464 16.02 1.11 14.87
N ARG A 465 14.87 0.44 15.00
CA ARG A 465 14.13 0.32 16.26
C ARG A 465 14.19 -1.10 16.81
N PHE A 466 14.51 -1.23 18.09
CA PHE A 466 14.51 -2.50 18.83
C PHE A 466 13.51 -2.46 19.98
N PRO A 467 13.02 -3.61 20.46
CA PRO A 467 12.12 -3.63 21.60
C PRO A 467 12.82 -3.24 22.90
N THR A 468 12.17 -2.42 23.71
CA THR A 468 12.65 -2.11 25.07
C THR A 468 12.37 -3.30 25.99
N ARG A 469 13.43 -3.89 26.55
CA ARG A 469 13.37 -5.04 27.46
C ARG A 469 14.28 -4.83 28.65
N SER A 470 13.75 -4.95 29.87
CA SER A 470 14.51 -4.73 31.09
C SER A 470 15.74 -5.64 31.15
N GLY A 471 16.92 -5.06 31.39
CA GLY A 471 18.19 -5.77 31.41
C GLY A 471 18.85 -6.01 30.05
N ILE A 472 18.22 -5.59 28.94
CA ILE A 472 18.79 -5.71 27.59
C ILE A 472 19.20 -4.33 27.08
N GLY A 473 20.40 -4.21 26.52
CA GLY A 473 20.85 -2.97 25.85
C GLY A 473 20.77 -1.73 26.75
N GLY A 474 21.00 -1.88 28.06
CA GLY A 474 20.94 -0.81 29.05
C GLY A 474 19.52 -0.33 29.43
N GLN A 475 18.47 -1.00 28.96
CA GLN A 475 17.09 -0.63 29.27
C GLN A 475 16.68 -1.14 30.66
N THR A 476 15.86 -0.36 31.38
CA THR A 476 15.42 -0.68 32.75
C THR A 476 13.95 -1.08 32.85
N THR A 477 13.14 -0.79 31.83
CA THR A 477 11.71 -1.09 31.78
C THR A 477 11.37 -1.98 30.59
N ASP A 478 10.23 -2.64 30.68
CA ASP A 478 9.62 -3.37 29.57
C ASP A 478 8.56 -2.52 28.87
N GLY A 479 8.38 -2.77 27.58
CA GLY A 479 7.37 -2.10 26.77
C GLY A 479 7.91 -0.87 26.07
N GLY A 480 7.60 -0.76 24.77
CA GLY A 480 8.09 0.32 23.92
C GLY A 480 9.24 -0.11 23.01
N SER A 481 9.88 0.89 22.41
CA SER A 481 11.01 0.71 21.51
C SER A 481 12.19 1.60 21.88
N PHE A 482 13.39 1.12 21.61
CA PHE A 482 14.64 1.84 21.71
C PHE A 482 15.23 2.05 20.31
N THR A 483 15.57 3.29 19.98
CA THR A 483 16.16 3.65 18.67
C THR A 483 17.68 3.53 18.73
N VAL A 484 18.24 2.72 17.84
CA VAL A 484 19.68 2.56 17.64
C VAL A 484 20.09 3.29 16.37
N THR A 485 21.12 4.11 16.47
CA THR A 485 21.67 4.96 15.41
C THR A 485 23.18 4.77 15.32
N THR A 486 23.83 5.42 14.36
CA THR A 486 25.29 5.46 14.28
C THR A 486 25.97 6.01 15.55
N ASP A 487 25.25 6.81 16.36
CA ASP A 487 25.83 7.46 17.54
C ASP A 487 25.92 6.53 18.76
N ASN A 488 25.03 5.54 18.85
CA ASN A 488 24.93 4.65 20.02
C ASN A 488 25.05 3.16 19.68
N GLN A 489 25.30 2.79 18.42
CA GLN A 489 25.34 1.40 17.98
C GLN A 489 26.37 0.54 18.74
N ASP A 490 27.54 1.09 19.09
CA ASP A 490 28.62 0.33 19.71
C ASP A 490 28.29 -0.06 21.16
N THR A 491 27.48 0.74 21.85
CA THR A 491 27.00 0.45 23.21
C THR A 491 25.70 -0.36 23.20
N ALA A 492 24.82 -0.09 22.24
CA ALA A 492 23.52 -0.74 22.14
C ALA A 492 23.59 -2.16 21.59
N LEU A 493 24.21 -2.36 20.41
CA LEU A 493 24.15 -3.62 19.66
C LEU A 493 24.66 -4.86 20.41
N PRO A 494 25.70 -4.79 21.27
CA PRO A 494 26.11 -5.95 22.07
C PRO A 494 24.96 -6.54 22.91
N GLY A 495 24.03 -5.71 23.37
CA GLY A 495 22.85 -6.15 24.11
C GLY A 495 21.85 -6.93 23.25
N TYR A 496 21.86 -6.78 21.94
CA TYR A 496 20.87 -7.37 21.02
C TYR A 496 21.42 -8.50 20.14
N ARG A 497 22.74 -8.73 20.13
CA ARG A 497 23.40 -9.78 19.34
C ARG A 497 23.57 -11.08 20.12
N ASN A 498 23.68 -12.20 19.39
CA ASN A 498 23.98 -13.53 19.93
C ASN A 498 22.97 -13.99 21.00
N LYS A 499 21.71 -13.55 20.87
CA LYS A 499 20.56 -13.98 21.66
C LYS A 499 19.61 -14.78 20.78
N LYS A 500 18.47 -15.17 21.32
CA LYS A 500 17.33 -15.73 20.59
C LYS A 500 16.11 -14.85 20.81
N LEU A 501 15.10 -14.95 19.95
CA LEU A 501 13.83 -14.25 20.18
C LEU A 501 13.18 -14.62 21.54
N ALA A 502 13.38 -15.84 22.03
CA ALA A 502 12.94 -16.26 23.38
C ALA A 502 13.57 -15.45 24.53
N ASP A 503 14.67 -14.73 24.31
CA ASP A 503 15.25 -13.83 25.31
C ASP A 503 14.49 -12.48 25.41
N PHE A 504 13.59 -12.20 24.46
CA PHE A 504 12.82 -10.95 24.36
C PHE A 504 11.31 -11.16 24.49
N TYR A 505 10.82 -12.38 24.22
CA TYR A 505 9.41 -12.72 24.11
C TYR A 505 9.09 -14.01 24.86
N SER A 506 7.97 -14.02 25.57
CA SER A 506 7.59 -15.19 26.39
C SER A 506 6.91 -16.32 25.60
N SER A 507 6.44 -16.05 24.38
CA SER A 507 5.70 -17.02 23.57
C SER A 507 5.78 -16.72 22.07
N GLN A 508 5.34 -17.65 21.22
CA GLN A 508 5.31 -17.44 19.77
C GLN A 508 4.26 -16.38 19.40
N GLY A 509 3.13 -16.34 20.11
CA GLY A 509 2.13 -15.30 19.98
C GLY A 509 2.71 -13.91 20.27
N ALA A 510 3.55 -13.77 21.30
CA ALA A 510 4.21 -12.51 21.62
C ALA A 510 5.19 -12.05 20.52
N VAL A 511 5.93 -12.98 19.90
CA VAL A 511 6.77 -12.69 18.72
C VAL A 511 5.93 -12.16 17.57
N LEU A 512 4.78 -12.78 17.30
CA LEU A 512 3.91 -12.38 16.18
C LEU A 512 3.20 -11.04 16.43
N CYS A 513 2.84 -10.72 17.68
CA CYS A 513 2.29 -9.41 18.03
C CYS A 513 3.31 -8.27 17.83
N ASP A 514 4.60 -8.55 18.01
CA ASP A 514 5.70 -7.59 17.90
C ASP A 514 6.60 -7.88 16.68
N ALA A 515 6.00 -8.39 15.60
CA ALA A 515 6.72 -8.96 14.46
C ALA A 515 7.72 -7.96 13.86
N PHE A 516 7.35 -6.69 13.70
CA PHE A 516 8.25 -5.64 13.18
C PHE A 516 9.55 -5.52 14.00
N LEU A 517 9.46 -5.39 15.33
CA LEU A 517 10.65 -5.28 16.17
C LEU A 517 11.43 -6.60 16.25
N ALA A 518 10.74 -7.74 16.23
CA ALA A 518 11.37 -9.06 16.14
C ALA A 518 12.15 -9.24 14.82
N ALA A 519 11.65 -8.74 13.70
CA ALA A 519 12.34 -8.75 12.41
C ALA A 519 13.64 -7.92 12.44
N ASN A 520 13.59 -6.74 13.05
CA ASN A 520 14.79 -5.92 13.27
C ASN A 520 15.85 -6.68 14.10
N LEU A 521 15.44 -7.40 15.16
CA LEU A 521 16.36 -8.20 15.99
C LEU A 521 17.06 -9.32 15.21
N VAL A 522 16.34 -10.04 14.34
CA VAL A 522 16.90 -11.17 13.58
C VAL A 522 17.67 -10.72 12.33
N GLY A 523 17.69 -9.42 12.07
CA GLY A 523 18.45 -8.82 10.97
C GLY A 523 17.73 -8.86 9.62
N GLY A 524 16.39 -8.78 9.62
CA GLY A 524 15.61 -8.44 8.44
C GLY A 524 16.03 -7.06 7.90
N THR A 525 16.04 -6.90 6.58
CA THR A 525 16.48 -5.65 5.95
C THR A 525 15.38 -4.60 6.10
N PRO A 526 15.66 -3.41 6.67
CA PRO A 526 14.75 -2.27 6.63
C PRO A 526 14.60 -1.76 5.19
N THR A 527 13.37 -1.56 4.73
CA THR A 527 13.05 -1.28 3.32
C THR A 527 12.34 0.05 3.11
N ALA A 528 12.26 0.47 1.85
CA ALA A 528 11.73 1.75 1.40
C ALA A 528 10.20 1.73 1.28
N ARG A 529 9.49 1.55 2.41
CA ARG A 529 8.02 1.52 2.47
C ARG A 529 7.40 0.50 1.49
N PRO A 530 7.49 -0.81 1.80
CA PRO A 530 6.88 -1.83 0.97
C PRO A 530 5.35 -1.72 1.06
N GLU A 531 4.74 -1.30 -0.04
CA GLU A 531 3.30 -1.32 -0.24
C GLU A 531 2.93 -2.68 -0.89
N ASP A 532 2.17 -2.66 -1.99
CA ASP A 532 1.62 -3.86 -2.58
C ASP A 532 2.69 -4.86 -3.04
N VAL A 533 2.37 -6.11 -2.82
CA VAL A 533 3.09 -7.27 -3.33
C VAL A 533 2.18 -8.04 -4.27
N GLU A 534 2.70 -8.48 -5.42
CA GLU A 534 1.94 -9.28 -6.37
C GLU A 534 2.76 -10.43 -6.95
N VAL A 535 2.12 -11.56 -7.26
CA VAL A 535 2.79 -12.74 -7.83
C VAL A 535 2.51 -12.83 -9.33
N HIS A 536 3.55 -12.67 -10.14
CA HIS A 536 3.41 -12.75 -11.59
C HIS A 536 2.77 -14.10 -11.99
N PRO A 537 1.66 -14.09 -12.75
CA PRO A 537 0.80 -15.28 -12.91
C PRO A 537 1.49 -16.45 -13.62
N ARG A 538 2.51 -16.18 -14.45
CA ARG A 538 3.28 -17.21 -15.18
C ARG A 538 4.65 -17.52 -14.55
N THR A 539 5.55 -16.54 -14.45
CA THR A 539 6.91 -16.72 -13.93
C THR A 539 6.97 -16.96 -12.42
N LYS A 540 5.90 -16.62 -11.70
CA LYS A 540 5.80 -16.65 -10.23
C LYS A 540 6.74 -15.67 -9.52
N GLU A 541 7.48 -14.85 -10.23
CA GLU A 541 8.26 -13.76 -9.63
C GLU A 541 7.35 -12.86 -8.78
N VAL A 542 7.85 -12.42 -7.63
CA VAL A 542 7.10 -11.59 -6.69
C VAL A 542 7.49 -10.14 -6.93
N PHE A 543 6.55 -9.31 -7.36
CA PHE A 543 6.74 -7.88 -7.57
C PHE A 543 6.33 -7.12 -6.31
N ILE A 544 7.07 -6.06 -5.97
CA ILE A 544 6.87 -5.26 -4.77
C ILE A 544 7.02 -3.79 -5.14
N SER A 545 6.03 -2.97 -4.80
CA SER A 545 6.17 -1.52 -4.77
C SER A 545 6.90 -1.10 -3.51
N TYR A 546 7.97 -0.32 -3.70
CA TYR A 546 8.62 0.40 -2.62
C TYR A 546 8.37 1.88 -2.87
N THR A 547 7.42 2.46 -2.15
CA THR A 547 6.80 3.73 -2.57
C THR A 547 7.72 4.93 -2.33
N ASP A 548 8.43 4.99 -1.21
CA ASP A 548 9.33 6.10 -0.89
C ASP A 548 10.51 5.63 -0.04
N ALA A 549 11.71 6.02 -0.46
CA ALA A 549 12.95 5.56 0.15
C ALA A 549 13.53 6.54 1.17
N ALA A 550 12.91 7.71 1.38
CA ALA A 550 13.39 8.63 2.40
C ALA A 550 13.22 8.00 3.80
N PRO A 551 14.16 8.25 4.74
CA PRO A 551 14.07 7.69 6.08
C PRO A 551 13.08 8.47 6.95
N GLY A 552 12.54 7.81 7.98
CA GLY A 552 11.60 8.38 8.94
C GLY A 552 11.97 8.10 10.39
N SER A 553 11.08 8.45 11.32
CA SER A 553 11.22 8.11 12.74
C SER A 553 11.12 6.60 13.00
N ASP A 554 10.33 5.89 12.18
CA ASP A 554 10.16 4.45 12.27
C ASP A 554 11.39 3.66 11.84
N GLY A 555 12.19 4.19 10.91
CA GLY A 555 13.42 3.56 10.47
C GLY A 555 14.04 4.15 9.21
N TYR A 556 15.21 3.60 8.88
CA TYR A 556 16.05 3.98 7.74
C TYR A 556 16.14 2.81 6.73
N PRO A 557 15.70 2.98 5.47
CA PRO A 557 15.89 1.94 4.45
C PRO A 557 17.37 1.68 4.15
N ASP A 558 17.76 0.44 3.86
CA ASP A 558 19.15 0.11 3.56
C ASP A 558 19.66 0.82 2.29
N SER A 559 20.56 1.81 2.45
CA SER A 559 21.09 2.63 1.35
C SER A 559 21.95 1.84 0.35
N ARG A 560 22.31 0.59 0.68
CA ARG A 560 22.98 -0.33 -0.26
C ARG A 560 22.02 -0.94 -1.27
N ILE A 561 20.72 -0.87 -1.00
CA ILE A 561 19.63 -1.45 -1.80
C ILE A 561 18.76 -0.34 -2.41
N PHE A 562 18.49 0.71 -1.64
CA PHE A 562 17.57 1.78 -1.99
C PHE A 562 18.30 3.12 -2.14
N VAL A 563 17.84 3.95 -3.08
CA VAL A 563 18.26 5.35 -3.18
C VAL A 563 17.50 6.14 -2.12
N VAL A 564 18.08 6.30 -0.93
CA VAL A 564 17.39 6.89 0.24
C VAL A 564 17.30 8.42 0.23
N SER A 565 18.06 9.08 -0.65
CA SER A 565 18.05 10.52 -0.85
C SER A 565 18.66 10.89 -2.20
N LYS A 566 18.41 12.12 -2.67
CA LYS A 566 19.14 12.67 -3.83
C LYS A 566 20.54 13.07 -3.41
N TYR A 567 21.55 12.39 -3.95
CA TYR A 567 22.92 12.43 -3.42
C TYR A 567 23.75 13.64 -3.87
N SER A 568 23.43 14.27 -5.01
CA SER A 568 24.15 15.46 -5.49
C SER A 568 23.21 16.57 -5.94
N SER A 569 23.77 17.77 -6.09
CA SER A 569 23.04 18.95 -6.59
C SER A 569 22.87 18.97 -8.11
N ALA A 570 23.38 17.95 -8.84
CA ALA A 570 23.09 17.83 -10.26
C ALA A 570 21.59 17.71 -10.47
N VAL A 571 21.04 18.53 -11.37
CA VAL A 571 19.59 18.69 -11.53
C VAL A 571 18.88 17.40 -11.94
N ASN A 572 19.58 16.52 -12.66
CA ASN A 572 19.09 15.24 -13.14
C ASN A 572 19.61 14.05 -12.32
N ASP A 573 20.15 14.23 -11.12
CA ASP A 573 20.58 13.09 -10.30
C ASP A 573 19.40 12.22 -9.85
N THR A 574 19.65 10.94 -9.56
CA THR A 574 18.61 9.99 -9.15
C THR A 574 17.86 10.47 -7.91
N GLN A 575 16.53 10.35 -7.96
CA GLN A 575 15.61 10.82 -6.93
C GLN A 575 15.16 9.64 -6.06
N HIS A 576 14.84 9.87 -4.78
CA HIS A 576 14.47 8.81 -3.82
C HIS A 576 12.98 8.41 -3.87
N LEU A 577 12.33 8.67 -5.00
CA LEU A 577 10.87 8.60 -5.21
C LEU A 577 10.34 7.16 -5.46
N GLY A 578 10.90 6.20 -4.74
CA GLY A 578 10.47 4.80 -4.77
C GLY A 578 10.89 4.02 -6.01
N GLY A 579 10.23 2.89 -6.24
CA GLY A 579 10.44 2.04 -7.41
C GLY A 579 9.71 0.70 -7.33
N LEU A 580 9.73 -0.01 -8.44
CA LEU A 580 9.19 -1.37 -8.56
C LEU A 580 10.34 -2.36 -8.52
N TYR A 581 10.25 -3.34 -7.65
CA TYR A 581 11.28 -4.37 -7.44
C TYR A 581 10.67 -5.75 -7.66
N LYS A 582 11.52 -6.76 -7.87
CA LYS A 582 11.06 -8.15 -7.90
C LYS A 582 11.99 -9.12 -7.17
N ILE A 583 11.39 -10.13 -6.55
CA ILE A 583 12.04 -11.30 -5.96
C ILE A 583 11.82 -12.51 -6.86
N VAL A 584 12.89 -13.26 -7.09
CA VAL A 584 12.89 -14.56 -7.77
C VAL A 584 13.31 -15.61 -6.76
N GLU A 585 12.35 -16.42 -6.29
CA GLU A 585 12.62 -17.54 -5.38
C GLU A 585 13.53 -18.58 -6.06
N ASP A 586 14.56 -19.05 -5.36
CA ASP A 586 15.39 -20.16 -5.88
C ASP A 586 14.60 -21.47 -5.92
N SER A 587 13.62 -21.62 -5.02
CA SER A 587 12.69 -22.76 -5.02
C SER A 587 11.50 -22.53 -5.94
N ALA A 588 11.19 -23.50 -6.78
CA ALA A 588 10.04 -23.43 -7.69
C ALA A 588 8.67 -23.31 -6.98
N ASP A 589 8.50 -23.91 -5.80
CA ASP A 589 7.27 -23.85 -5.01
C ASP A 589 7.25 -22.70 -3.99
N GLY A 590 8.30 -21.89 -3.92
CA GLY A 590 8.39 -20.72 -3.03
C GLY A 590 8.66 -21.04 -1.57
N THR A 591 8.90 -22.31 -1.18
CA THR A 591 9.17 -22.66 0.23
C THR A 591 10.66 -22.57 0.61
N GLY A 592 11.54 -22.32 -0.36
CA GLY A 592 12.98 -22.18 -0.15
C GLY A 592 13.34 -20.98 0.73
N LEU A 593 14.57 -20.97 1.24
CA LEU A 593 15.04 -19.92 2.16
C LEU A 593 15.96 -18.89 1.49
N THR A 594 16.17 -18.99 0.19
CA THR A 594 17.03 -18.09 -0.58
C THR A 594 16.33 -17.62 -1.85
N PHE A 595 16.69 -16.43 -2.28
CA PHE A 595 16.14 -15.80 -3.46
C PHE A 595 17.15 -14.86 -4.11
N ARG A 596 16.85 -14.45 -5.34
CA ARG A 596 17.46 -13.29 -5.99
C ARG A 596 16.48 -12.14 -6.01
N TRP A 597 16.99 -10.92 -6.09
CA TRP A 597 16.18 -9.73 -6.23
C TRP A 597 16.79 -8.77 -7.25
N GLN A 598 15.96 -7.91 -7.84
CA GLN A 598 16.42 -6.82 -8.68
C GLN A 598 15.45 -5.63 -8.60
N ARG A 599 15.98 -4.42 -8.78
CA ARG A 599 15.18 -3.23 -9.09
C ARG A 599 14.68 -3.36 -10.53
N PHE A 600 13.36 -3.42 -10.70
CA PHE A 600 12.72 -3.56 -12.01
C PHE A 600 12.51 -2.20 -12.68
N ALA A 601 12.08 -1.18 -11.92
CA ALA A 601 11.99 0.20 -12.36
C ALA A 601 12.27 1.16 -11.19
N GLN A 602 12.98 2.26 -11.45
CA GLN A 602 13.27 3.30 -10.47
C GLN A 602 12.30 4.48 -10.66
N GLY A 603 11.68 4.92 -9.56
CA GLY A 603 10.86 6.12 -9.53
C GLY A 603 11.71 7.39 -9.69
N GLY A 604 11.10 8.45 -10.19
CA GLY A 604 11.72 9.70 -10.57
C GLY A 604 11.38 10.10 -12.00
N GLU A 605 11.62 11.37 -12.32
CA GLU A 605 11.37 11.90 -13.67
C GLU A 605 12.17 11.15 -14.74
N ALA A 606 11.59 10.99 -15.94
CA ALA A 606 12.27 10.29 -17.04
C ALA A 606 13.57 10.99 -17.52
N GLY A 607 13.73 12.28 -17.21
CA GLY A 607 14.96 13.04 -17.45
C GLY A 607 16.03 12.89 -16.37
N ALA A 608 15.70 12.29 -15.22
CA ALA A 608 16.65 12.01 -14.15
C ALA A 608 17.42 10.71 -14.42
N LYS A 609 18.61 10.56 -13.83
CA LYS A 609 19.37 9.31 -13.86
C LYS A 609 18.54 8.19 -13.25
N ASP A 610 18.38 7.10 -14.00
CA ASP A 610 17.55 5.94 -13.70
C ASP A 610 16.04 6.18 -13.59
N GLY A 611 15.57 7.44 -13.58
CA GLY A 611 14.16 7.75 -13.44
C GLY A 611 13.36 7.24 -14.64
N THR A 612 12.25 6.55 -14.37
CA THR A 612 11.41 5.96 -15.41
C THR A 612 10.16 6.77 -15.73
N GLY A 613 9.85 7.80 -14.93
CA GLY A 613 8.75 8.73 -15.17
C GLY A 613 7.49 8.50 -14.33
N PHE A 614 7.60 7.79 -13.21
CA PHE A 614 6.56 7.72 -12.16
C PHE A 614 7.18 8.03 -10.79
N SER A 615 6.36 8.25 -9.77
CA SER A 615 6.76 8.42 -8.37
C SER A 615 5.79 7.64 -7.49
N GLN A 616 6.26 7.15 -6.34
CA GLN A 616 5.41 6.56 -5.28
C GLN A 616 4.42 5.53 -5.84
N ALA A 617 4.97 4.53 -6.54
CA ALA A 617 4.17 3.38 -6.95
C ALA A 617 3.66 2.67 -5.69
N ASP A 618 2.37 2.39 -5.71
CA ASP A 618 1.63 1.80 -4.60
C ASP A 618 0.99 0.49 -5.09
N ASN A 619 -0.33 0.43 -5.31
CA ASN A 619 -0.97 -0.86 -5.53
C ASN A 619 -0.56 -1.51 -6.86
N LEU A 620 -0.54 -2.84 -6.87
CA LEU A 620 -0.13 -3.66 -8.00
C LEU A 620 -1.27 -4.58 -8.46
N ALA A 621 -1.40 -4.78 -9.76
CA ALA A 621 -2.22 -5.86 -10.31
C ALA A 621 -1.61 -6.45 -11.57
N PHE A 622 -1.72 -7.76 -11.74
CA PHE A 622 -1.36 -8.41 -13.01
C PHE A 622 -2.57 -8.58 -13.91
N ASP A 623 -2.44 -8.18 -15.18
CA ASP A 623 -3.38 -8.62 -16.20
C ASP A 623 -3.13 -10.10 -16.59
N ARG A 624 -4.07 -10.67 -17.34
CA ARG A 624 -3.96 -12.06 -17.86
C ARG A 624 -2.74 -12.27 -18.79
N ASN A 625 -2.25 -11.20 -19.41
CA ASN A 625 -1.06 -11.20 -20.25
C ASN A 625 0.22 -10.98 -19.41
N GLY A 626 0.12 -10.96 -18.08
CA GLY A 626 1.22 -10.83 -17.12
C GLY A 626 1.92 -9.47 -17.17
N ASN A 627 1.30 -8.45 -17.71
CA ASN A 627 1.79 -7.08 -17.53
C ASN A 627 1.36 -6.60 -16.14
N VAL A 628 2.23 -5.81 -15.51
CA VAL A 628 1.94 -5.23 -14.20
C VAL A 628 1.29 -3.87 -14.40
N TRP A 629 0.22 -3.65 -13.67
CA TRP A 629 -0.48 -2.39 -13.54
C TRP A 629 -0.11 -1.82 -12.20
N ILE A 630 0.28 -0.55 -12.18
CA ILE A 630 0.58 0.16 -10.94
C ILE A 630 -0.33 1.35 -10.82
N VAL A 631 -0.80 1.62 -9.62
CA VAL A 631 -1.28 2.95 -9.25
C VAL A 631 -0.21 3.68 -8.45
N THR A 632 -0.36 4.99 -8.30
CA THR A 632 0.54 5.80 -7.48
C THR A 632 -0.23 6.45 -6.34
N ASP A 633 0.39 6.52 -5.17
CA ASP A 633 -0.03 7.40 -4.08
C ASP A 633 1.10 8.39 -3.72
N MET A 634 1.15 9.48 -4.45
CA MET A 634 1.91 10.65 -4.05
C MET A 634 1.14 11.47 -3.02
N SER A 635 1.82 11.85 -1.95
CA SER A 635 1.23 12.74 -0.92
C SER A 635 0.55 13.96 -1.54
N THR A 636 -0.74 14.14 -1.23
CA THR A 636 -1.60 15.13 -1.86
C THR A 636 -1.12 16.57 -1.65
N GLY A 637 -0.46 16.88 -0.54
CA GLY A 637 0.19 18.18 -0.28
C GLY A 637 1.39 18.51 -1.18
N THR A 638 1.81 17.59 -2.03
CA THR A 638 2.86 17.82 -3.03
C THR A 638 2.34 17.87 -4.48
N HIS A 639 1.09 17.46 -4.71
CA HIS A 639 0.47 17.46 -6.03
C HIS A 639 0.50 18.83 -6.69
N ASN A 640 0.85 18.84 -7.98
CA ASN A 640 0.82 20.03 -8.84
C ASN A 640 1.60 21.25 -8.29
N GLY A 641 2.49 21.07 -7.32
CA GLY A 641 3.28 22.16 -6.75
C GLY A 641 2.51 23.08 -5.80
N PHE A 642 1.44 22.59 -5.18
CA PHE A 642 0.69 23.33 -4.16
C PHE A 642 0.45 22.46 -2.93
N ASP A 643 0.56 23.06 -1.76
CA ASP A 643 0.13 22.46 -0.49
C ASP A 643 -1.40 22.32 -0.44
N VAL A 644 -1.91 21.66 0.58
CA VAL A 644 -3.34 21.53 0.88
C VAL A 644 -3.91 22.79 1.57
N GLY A 645 -5.19 22.76 1.95
CA GLY A 645 -5.86 23.82 2.70
C GLY A 645 -6.55 24.88 1.84
N ALA A 646 -7.17 25.86 2.52
CA ALA A 646 -8.04 26.85 1.87
C ALA A 646 -7.30 27.79 0.89
N ALA A 647 -6.00 28.02 1.09
CA ALA A 647 -5.20 28.87 0.23
C ALA A 647 -4.50 28.09 -0.91
N GLY A 648 -4.10 26.83 -0.68
CA GLY A 648 -3.31 26.05 -1.62
C GLY A 648 -1.99 26.75 -1.97
N THR A 649 -1.12 26.97 -0.98
CA THR A 649 0.12 27.75 -1.15
C THR A 649 1.12 27.02 -2.06
N PRO A 650 1.82 27.70 -2.98
CA PRO A 650 2.87 27.06 -3.78
C PRO A 650 3.99 26.47 -2.91
N ILE A 651 4.40 25.23 -3.20
CA ILE A 651 5.60 24.62 -2.58
C ILE A 651 6.85 24.88 -3.43
N THR A 652 8.02 24.94 -2.80
CA THR A 652 9.29 25.10 -3.52
C THR A 652 9.65 23.81 -4.26
N VAL A 653 9.77 23.90 -5.58
CA VAL A 653 10.30 22.84 -6.46
C VAL A 653 11.70 23.27 -6.88
N ASN A 654 12.71 22.45 -6.59
CA ASN A 654 14.11 22.78 -6.84
C ASN A 654 14.90 21.52 -7.17
N HIS A 655 15.26 21.32 -8.44
CA HIS A 655 16.02 20.15 -8.88
C HIS A 655 17.46 20.12 -8.36
N ALA A 656 18.02 21.25 -7.93
CA ALA A 656 19.36 21.30 -7.34
C ALA A 656 19.39 20.89 -5.85
N GLN A 657 18.23 20.68 -5.22
CA GLN A 657 18.15 20.20 -3.84
C GLN A 657 18.80 18.82 -3.69
N THR A 658 19.43 18.60 -2.54
CA THR A 658 19.98 17.30 -2.12
C THR A 658 19.24 16.79 -0.89
N GLY A 659 19.33 15.51 -0.59
CA GLY A 659 18.60 14.93 0.53
C GLY A 659 17.18 14.52 0.14
N ASN A 660 16.23 14.80 1.03
CA ASN A 660 14.82 14.58 0.76
C ASN A 660 14.35 15.58 -0.31
N VAL A 661 13.83 15.08 -1.42
CA VAL A 661 13.26 15.84 -2.54
C VAL A 661 11.79 15.51 -2.83
N SER A 662 10.98 15.19 -1.81
CA SER A 662 9.55 14.86 -1.99
C SER A 662 8.75 15.93 -2.72
N ASN A 663 9.15 17.21 -2.65
CA ASN A 663 8.50 18.29 -3.40
C ASN A 663 8.62 18.13 -4.93
N LEU A 664 9.51 17.28 -5.44
CA LEU A 664 9.57 16.96 -6.86
C LEU A 664 8.35 16.15 -7.31
N ASN A 665 7.53 15.61 -6.40
CA ASN A 665 6.23 15.03 -6.75
C ASN A 665 5.32 16.01 -7.53
N ALA A 666 5.53 17.31 -7.35
CA ALA A 666 4.84 18.38 -8.07
C ALA A 666 4.90 18.25 -9.60
N VAL A 667 5.98 17.69 -10.15
CA VAL A 667 6.18 17.57 -11.61
C VAL A 667 5.17 16.60 -12.22
N PHE A 668 4.85 15.52 -11.48
CA PHE A 668 4.02 14.43 -11.97
C PHE A 668 2.57 14.87 -12.06
N GLY A 669 2.03 15.64 -11.11
CA GLY A 669 0.66 16.16 -11.13
C GLY A 669 -0.26 15.50 -10.11
N ASN A 670 -1.36 14.90 -10.57
CA ASN A 670 -2.23 14.03 -9.75
C ASN A 670 -1.65 12.62 -9.66
N ASN A 671 -2.35 11.69 -9.02
CA ASN A 671 -2.01 10.26 -9.02
C ASN A 671 -2.48 9.52 -10.27
N TRP A 672 -1.77 8.44 -10.63
CA TRP A 672 -1.83 7.78 -11.93
C TRP A 672 -2.19 6.30 -11.84
N LEU A 673 -2.61 5.73 -12.96
CA LEU A 673 -2.63 4.31 -13.25
C LEU A 673 -1.77 4.07 -14.50
N PHE A 674 -0.72 3.26 -14.36
CA PHE A 674 0.18 2.88 -15.44
C PHE A 674 0.01 1.41 -15.83
N PHE A 675 0.23 1.15 -17.12
CA PHE A 675 0.46 -0.18 -17.68
C PHE A 675 1.97 -0.35 -17.89
N ILE A 676 2.55 -1.41 -17.32
CA ILE A 676 3.99 -1.70 -17.44
C ILE A 676 4.17 -3.13 -17.98
N PRO A 677 4.69 -3.29 -19.21
CA PRO A 677 5.06 -4.60 -19.72
C PRO A 677 6.13 -5.25 -18.84
N THR A 678 6.02 -6.56 -18.62
CA THR A 678 7.04 -7.33 -17.86
C THR A 678 8.03 -8.08 -18.75
N SER A 679 7.81 -8.05 -20.07
CA SER A 679 8.63 -8.73 -21.06
C SER A 679 8.58 -7.98 -22.40
N GLY A 680 9.49 -8.34 -23.32
CA GLY A 680 9.64 -7.65 -24.60
C GLY A 680 10.51 -6.39 -24.50
N SER A 681 10.59 -5.62 -25.59
CA SER A 681 11.44 -4.44 -25.70
C SER A 681 11.06 -3.30 -24.74
N ASN A 682 9.80 -3.26 -24.31
CA ASN A 682 9.25 -2.21 -23.46
C ASN A 682 9.12 -2.68 -21.99
N ALA A 683 9.80 -3.78 -21.62
CA ALA A 683 9.74 -4.30 -20.27
C ALA A 683 10.25 -3.25 -19.26
N GLY A 684 9.43 -2.94 -18.26
CA GLY A 684 9.74 -1.92 -17.25
C GLY A 684 9.46 -0.48 -17.67
N GLU A 685 8.98 -0.23 -18.88
CA GLU A 685 8.60 1.11 -19.33
C GLU A 685 7.17 1.45 -18.86
N PRO A 686 6.98 2.54 -18.08
CA PRO A 686 5.65 2.96 -17.65
C PRO A 686 4.87 3.64 -18.79
N ILE A 687 3.72 3.07 -19.13
CA ILE A 687 2.81 3.61 -20.13
C ILE A 687 1.57 4.16 -19.41
N PRO A 688 1.33 5.48 -19.45
CA PRO A 688 0.21 6.08 -18.74
C PRO A 688 -1.11 5.62 -19.31
N PHE A 689 -1.96 5.08 -18.43
CA PHE A 689 -3.30 4.64 -18.81
C PHE A 689 -4.38 5.59 -18.28
N ALA A 690 -4.35 5.95 -17.00
CA ALA A 690 -5.33 6.86 -16.43
C ALA A 690 -4.75 7.77 -15.33
N TYR A 691 -5.52 8.76 -14.92
CA TYR A 691 -5.24 9.59 -13.74
C TYR A 691 -6.51 10.00 -13.02
N GLY A 692 -6.41 10.30 -11.73
CA GLY A 692 -7.56 10.64 -10.89
C GLY A 692 -7.78 12.15 -10.72
N PRO A 693 -8.93 12.58 -10.17
CA PRO A 693 -9.20 13.98 -9.86
C PRO A 693 -8.16 14.60 -8.90
N PRO A 694 -8.10 15.94 -8.79
CA PRO A 694 -7.21 16.63 -7.86
C PRO A 694 -7.30 16.09 -6.43
N ARG A 695 -6.12 15.94 -5.81
CA ARG A 695 -5.95 15.52 -4.41
C ARG A 695 -6.56 14.15 -4.08
N CYS A 696 -6.74 13.30 -5.08
CA CYS A 696 -7.09 11.89 -4.86
C CYS A 696 -5.85 11.01 -5.03
N GLU A 697 -5.99 9.77 -4.62
CA GLU A 697 -5.29 8.63 -5.23
C GLU A 697 -6.28 7.74 -5.99
N ILE A 698 -5.73 6.87 -6.83
CA ILE A 698 -6.48 5.75 -7.41
C ILE A 698 -5.91 4.50 -6.76
N THR A 699 -6.76 3.64 -6.21
CA THR A 699 -6.35 2.44 -5.48
C THR A 699 -7.15 1.21 -5.92
N GLY A 700 -6.68 0.02 -5.56
CA GLY A 700 -7.42 -1.22 -5.61
C GLY A 700 -7.77 -1.73 -7.00
N PRO A 701 -6.83 -1.77 -7.97
CA PRO A 701 -7.11 -2.25 -9.32
C PRO A 701 -7.51 -3.73 -9.34
N THR A 702 -8.77 -4.01 -9.66
CA THR A 702 -9.31 -5.38 -9.80
C THR A 702 -9.85 -5.64 -11.20
N PHE A 703 -9.25 -6.62 -11.88
CA PHE A 703 -9.72 -7.07 -13.19
C PHE A 703 -10.91 -8.04 -13.07
N VAL A 704 -12.05 -7.67 -13.64
CA VAL A 704 -13.23 -8.54 -13.78
C VAL A 704 -13.60 -8.68 -15.26
N GLY A 705 -13.06 -9.73 -15.88
CA GLY A 705 -13.21 -9.96 -17.31
C GLY A 705 -12.55 -8.87 -18.15
N ASP A 706 -13.37 -8.02 -18.77
CA ASP A 706 -12.97 -6.89 -19.63
C ASP A 706 -13.18 -5.52 -18.95
N THR A 707 -13.46 -5.51 -17.65
CA THR A 707 -13.60 -4.30 -16.84
C THR A 707 -12.48 -4.26 -15.80
N LEU A 708 -11.84 -3.11 -15.67
CA LEU A 708 -10.97 -2.79 -14.55
C LEU A 708 -11.80 -2.00 -13.53
N ILE A 709 -12.00 -2.56 -12.34
CA ILE A 709 -12.60 -1.88 -11.21
C ILE A 709 -11.48 -1.19 -10.43
N VAL A 710 -11.65 0.08 -10.08
CA VAL A 710 -10.72 0.84 -9.24
C VAL A 710 -11.49 1.69 -8.25
N ALA A 711 -10.88 1.96 -7.11
CA ALA A 711 -11.32 2.95 -6.15
C ALA A 711 -10.65 4.29 -6.43
N VAL A 712 -11.40 5.38 -6.22
CA VAL A 712 -10.90 6.75 -6.24
C VAL A 712 -11.03 7.28 -4.82
N GLN A 713 -9.92 7.28 -4.09
CA GLN A 713 -9.86 7.59 -2.66
C GLN A 713 -9.73 9.12 -2.47
N HIS A 714 -10.37 9.66 -1.42
CA HIS A 714 -10.29 11.06 -0.97
C HIS A 714 -10.16 12.17 -2.04
N PRO A 715 -11.00 12.22 -3.11
CA PRO A 715 -10.98 13.35 -4.03
C PRO A 715 -11.13 14.67 -3.27
N GLY A 716 -10.19 15.60 -3.48
CA GLY A 716 -10.19 16.90 -2.78
C GLY A 716 -9.68 16.87 -1.34
N GLU A 717 -8.90 15.85 -0.94
CA GLU A 717 -8.30 15.73 0.40
C GLU A 717 -7.72 17.07 0.91
N ASP A 718 -8.00 17.40 2.18
CA ASP A 718 -7.53 18.58 2.90
C ASP A 718 -7.84 19.94 2.24
N CYS A 719 -8.73 19.98 1.25
CA CYS A 719 -9.04 21.19 0.48
C CYS A 719 -10.55 21.49 0.49
N PRO A 720 -10.98 22.77 0.62
CA PRO A 720 -12.39 23.10 0.47
C PRO A 720 -12.82 22.97 -1.00
N PHE A 721 -13.98 22.32 -1.21
CA PHE A 721 -14.54 22.09 -2.54
C PHE A 721 -15.37 23.26 -3.08
N ASN A 722 -15.80 24.21 -2.23
CA ASN A 722 -16.40 25.47 -2.64
C ASN A 722 -15.77 26.71 -1.94
N PRO A 723 -15.94 27.91 -2.51
CA PRO A 723 -16.15 28.11 -3.94
C PRO A 723 -14.99 27.47 -4.72
N GLN A 724 -15.26 27.04 -5.96
CA GLN A 724 -14.20 26.51 -6.81
C GLN A 724 -13.18 27.60 -7.16
N VAL A 725 -11.89 27.31 -6.92
CA VAL A 725 -10.77 28.21 -7.19
C VAL A 725 -9.76 27.48 -8.07
N THR A 726 -9.43 28.08 -9.21
CA THR A 726 -8.32 27.61 -10.06
C THR A 726 -7.00 28.21 -9.59
N LEU A 727 -6.07 27.34 -9.22
CA LEU A 727 -4.69 27.70 -8.89
C LEU A 727 -3.85 27.67 -10.17
N SER A 728 -2.82 28.53 -10.25
CA SER A 728 -1.90 28.58 -11.38
C SER A 728 -0.48 28.90 -10.92
N ARG A 729 0.52 28.25 -11.50
CA ARG A 729 1.95 28.54 -11.26
C ARG A 729 2.84 28.01 -12.39
N ASP A 730 4.10 28.42 -12.38
CA ASP A 730 5.15 27.74 -13.14
C ASP A 730 5.78 26.63 -12.29
N ILE A 731 6.05 25.50 -12.93
CA ILE A 731 6.74 24.35 -12.35
C ILE A 731 7.96 24.07 -13.21
N GLU A 732 9.13 24.03 -12.57
CA GLU A 732 10.36 23.55 -13.16
C GLU A 732 10.26 22.02 -13.34
N ILE A 733 10.58 21.50 -14.53
CA ILE A 733 10.47 20.07 -14.89
C ILE A 733 11.69 19.68 -15.75
N LEU A 734 12.15 18.43 -15.66
CA LEU A 734 13.16 17.88 -16.58
C LEU A 734 12.55 17.46 -17.93
N ASP A 735 13.22 17.81 -19.02
CA ASP A 735 13.03 17.16 -20.31
C ASP A 735 13.73 15.79 -20.37
N LEU A 736 13.50 15.03 -21.43
CA LEU A 736 14.08 13.68 -21.60
C LEU A 736 15.61 13.67 -21.73
N ASN A 737 16.25 14.84 -21.95
CA ASN A 737 17.70 14.97 -21.98
C ASN A 737 18.27 15.43 -20.62
N GLY A 738 17.43 15.59 -19.60
CA GLY A 738 17.81 16.06 -18.27
C GLY A 738 18.03 17.57 -18.18
N SER A 739 17.50 18.35 -19.14
CA SER A 739 17.52 19.82 -19.10
C SER A 739 16.22 20.37 -18.51
N LEU A 740 16.31 21.48 -17.79
CA LEU A 740 15.15 22.08 -17.14
C LEU A 740 14.33 22.95 -18.12
N PHE A 741 13.01 22.91 -17.99
CA PHE A 741 12.09 23.87 -18.59
C PHE A 741 10.96 24.19 -17.62
N ASN A 742 10.29 25.33 -17.83
CA ASN A 742 9.13 25.71 -17.03
C ASN A 742 7.84 25.36 -17.77
N GLN A 743 6.90 24.75 -17.04
CA GLN A 743 5.53 24.51 -17.49
C GLN A 743 4.57 25.34 -16.65
N LYS A 744 3.67 26.07 -17.31
CA LYS A 744 2.53 26.71 -16.64
C LYS A 744 1.48 25.65 -16.28
N ARG A 745 1.25 25.41 -15.00
CA ARG A 745 0.27 24.44 -14.49
C ARG A 745 -0.97 25.16 -13.97
N THR A 746 -2.16 24.66 -14.32
CA THR A 746 -3.42 25.06 -13.67
C THR A 746 -4.15 23.84 -13.09
N VAL A 747 -4.79 24.01 -11.94
CA VAL A 747 -5.52 22.94 -11.23
C VAL A 747 -6.60 23.54 -10.32
N SER A 748 -7.72 22.83 -10.11
CA SER A 748 -8.68 23.19 -9.07
C SER A 748 -8.08 22.98 -7.67
N ARG A 749 -8.32 23.90 -6.74
CA ARG A 749 -7.81 23.81 -5.36
C ARG A 749 -8.20 22.50 -4.68
N GLY A 750 -9.49 22.17 -4.74
CA GLY A 750 -10.07 20.91 -4.29
C GLY A 750 -10.78 20.20 -5.44
N SER A 751 -11.63 19.24 -5.12
CA SER A 751 -12.40 18.47 -6.10
C SER A 751 -13.89 18.54 -5.79
N ASN A 752 -14.73 18.51 -6.83
CA ASN A 752 -16.17 18.23 -6.70
C ASN A 752 -16.51 16.83 -7.25
N TRP A 753 -15.51 15.97 -7.47
CA TRP A 753 -15.72 14.66 -8.08
C TRP A 753 -16.33 13.66 -7.08
N PRO A 754 -17.35 12.86 -7.46
CA PRO A 754 -17.97 12.78 -8.78
C PRO A 754 -19.25 13.63 -8.92
N SER A 755 -19.58 14.49 -7.94
CA SER A 755 -20.77 15.35 -8.01
C SER A 755 -20.79 16.18 -9.29
N ASN A 756 -19.65 16.71 -9.71
CA ASN A 756 -19.49 17.49 -10.94
C ASN A 756 -19.91 16.71 -12.21
N ILE A 757 -19.49 15.44 -12.35
CA ILE A 757 -19.85 14.58 -13.49
C ILE A 757 -21.27 14.03 -13.39
N GLN A 758 -21.90 14.11 -12.21
CA GLN A 758 -23.31 13.80 -11.97
C GLN A 758 -24.23 15.03 -12.17
N GLY A 759 -23.69 16.17 -12.63
CA GLY A 759 -24.45 17.38 -12.93
C GLY A 759 -24.55 18.38 -11.78
N ASN A 760 -23.93 18.10 -10.63
CA ASN A 760 -23.83 19.03 -9.50
C ASN A 760 -22.40 19.61 -9.40
N LEU A 761 -22.14 20.67 -10.15
CA LEU A 761 -20.83 21.33 -10.24
C LEU A 761 -20.33 21.95 -8.91
N GLN A 762 -21.18 22.06 -7.90
CA GLN A 762 -20.82 22.59 -6.56
C GLN A 762 -21.07 21.53 -5.47
N GLY A 763 -21.30 20.27 -5.85
CA GLY A 763 -21.57 19.20 -4.89
C GLY A 763 -20.31 18.74 -4.16
N PRO A 764 -20.47 18.10 -3.00
CA PRO A 764 -19.33 17.60 -2.24
C PRO A 764 -18.59 16.51 -3.03
N PRO A 765 -17.26 16.40 -2.89
CA PRO A 765 -16.56 15.25 -3.41
C PRO A 765 -16.94 13.99 -2.64
N ARG A 766 -16.91 12.84 -3.31
CA ARG A 766 -17.29 11.54 -2.72
C ARG A 766 -16.29 10.46 -3.18
N PRO A 767 -15.51 9.85 -2.27
CA PRO A 767 -14.76 8.65 -2.60
C PRO A 767 -15.69 7.62 -3.26
N SER A 768 -15.25 7.05 -4.37
CA SER A 768 -16.12 6.21 -5.20
C SER A 768 -15.37 5.07 -5.89
N VAL A 769 -16.05 3.93 -6.04
CA VAL A 769 -15.60 2.83 -6.88
C VAL A 769 -16.19 2.97 -8.27
N ILE A 770 -15.33 2.83 -9.28
CA ILE A 770 -15.70 2.95 -10.70
C ILE A 770 -15.33 1.69 -11.47
N GLY A 771 -16.01 1.48 -12.59
CA GLY A 771 -15.57 0.55 -13.63
C GLY A 771 -14.97 1.33 -14.80
N ILE A 772 -13.86 0.85 -15.33
CA ILE A 772 -13.23 1.29 -16.58
C ILE A 772 -13.33 0.15 -17.58
N ARG A 773 -13.76 0.45 -18.81
CA ARG A 773 -13.87 -0.55 -19.87
C ARG A 773 -13.69 0.05 -21.26
N ARG A 774 -13.39 -0.79 -22.25
CA ARG A 774 -13.37 -0.37 -23.65
C ARG A 774 -14.78 -0.02 -24.14
N LYS A 775 -14.92 1.11 -24.84
CA LYS A 775 -16.17 1.49 -25.54
C LYS A 775 -16.57 0.45 -26.58
N GLN A 776 -15.59 -0.08 -27.30
CA GLN A 776 -15.74 -1.18 -28.25
C GLN A 776 -15.06 -2.44 -27.69
N SER A 777 -15.74 -3.12 -26.77
CA SER A 777 -15.20 -4.33 -26.13
C SER A 777 -15.18 -5.53 -27.10
N ASN A 778 -14.05 -6.25 -27.06
CA ASN A 778 -13.87 -7.58 -27.65
C ASN A 778 -13.72 -8.67 -26.57
N GLY A 779 -14.10 -8.39 -25.32
CA GLY A 779 -13.92 -9.28 -24.18
C GLY A 779 -12.50 -9.29 -23.59
N GLN A 780 -11.66 -8.32 -23.95
CA GLN A 780 -10.31 -8.11 -23.39
C GLN A 780 -10.16 -6.68 -22.90
N PHE A 781 -9.47 -6.46 -21.79
CA PHE A 781 -9.19 -5.11 -21.32
C PHE A 781 -8.15 -4.41 -22.19
N VAL A 782 -6.91 -4.93 -22.29
CA VAL A 782 -5.87 -4.42 -23.21
C VAL A 782 -5.77 -5.21 -24.50
#